data_AF-A0A921ZBM2-F1
#
_entry.id   AF-A0A921ZBM2-F1
#
_cell.length_a   1.000
_cell.length_b   1.000
_cell.length_c   1.000
_cell.angle_alpha   90.00
_cell.angle_beta   90.00
_cell.angle_gamma   90.00
#
_symmetry.space_group_name_H-M   'P 1'
#
loop_
_entity.id
_entity.type
_entity.pdbx_description
1 polymer ?
#
loop_
_entity_poly.entity_id
_entity_poly.type
_entity_poly.pdbx_seq_one_letter_code
_entity_poly.pdbx_strand_id
1 'polypeptide(L)'
;MAKKDKKGGKDEGNEPPETDVQEEILVATTDLEPEPEEVQFTDTSYTSASFESIPPVIEEPKAKKKKGKKGKAEVVEVAKKTSSEMMQWSQESLPAEEQQKVEEEHVEKKKGKGKKGKKDKDKEDLPDFEKPKNWKKMNKKEREAWMLQRIEEWRAEKEAEKQAILAGAKEKRAALARERAEKMAKDNAEEEVRRDILQKTVNLFQKFERQKMNFENKKQMEAEWQQYLRCDGLPDPRVVTQMNTYLHLWQQQNFCDSKELEKRCIEVLPMLEMLEEFVANSRQYTALQAQSYNEVRLALREQLSEAIQAASYTLLRDLEKNLKFDSIKLASYEREFKGLRLNLWVAIRMPTRKPKPIEPEPEPVELSFPAMRVGVKLPKIIDGSCVCVRAARSMIDLISESSRSFALAAEMPNRYVDLFVFNVKEHIDTYKLKKEQDEIRSKFYKEIREKIRELENFLKANPYTKNEKEKEDLDNYNMAEPPFLPDPRTYFAEQNELAFKKYLKTCMTRTRPGEINLRKYRICGGVLNLDLLTTPPQPKRMQGSVIVTTFQLPKTLQPMKYQVQYRAPSPPPPGVTRTPEEIEQEIKKVEAQYEKLALVFIDLPQDVMWSEPPIICQWQEQRKLWTSNYVNDYKFNEDKLTVQFRTGVLWPIGIATLRYSNLPFQGWDIRPDPESKGVIITVTGVCVTVTWVCIGNSVRLKWIANATTSALKEHYNRPYSVKRMLQIMREAACDFFPDFDGYSHVEGSCPKEWVSERHNYHAMAFLSRAYNFQWSRWNAAAGYRNIIMQIREAVDTKREAKFQLLYVTPQRATILKANEMTQDFNTQPMVGLPFYPDLFTLNMSYGSVDARRTTFNMKYRLVETVFDMLQELKLSSFC
;
A
#
# COMPACT_ATOMS: atom_id res chain seq x y z
N MET A 1 2.07 33.37 66.04
CA MET A 1 0.98 33.27 67.03
C MET A 1 -0.06 32.33 66.41
N ALA A 2 -0.19 31.07 66.86
CA ALA A 2 -1.03 30.63 67.98
C ALA A 2 -2.53 30.77 67.64
N LYS A 3 -3.38 29.74 67.78
CA LYS A 3 -3.40 28.70 68.83
C LYS A 3 -3.33 27.23 68.31
N LYS A 4 -3.02 26.32 69.24
CA LYS A 4 -3.34 24.87 69.20
C LYS A 4 -4.66 24.67 69.95
N ASP A 5 -5.27 23.48 69.83
CA ASP A 5 -5.73 22.75 71.02
C ASP A 5 -5.63 21.23 70.84
N LYS A 6 -5.87 20.44 71.91
CA LYS A 6 -5.30 19.07 72.06
C LYS A 6 -6.15 18.12 72.95
N LYS A 7 -5.93 16.79 72.79
CA LYS A 7 -6.52 15.64 73.54
C LYS A 7 -7.99 15.36 73.17
N GLY A 8 -8.52 14.13 73.27
CA GLY A 8 -7.99 12.79 73.63
C GLY A 8 -9.17 11.82 73.90
N GLY A 9 -9.07 10.49 74.00
CA GLY A 9 -7.98 9.52 73.81
C GLY A 9 -8.34 8.16 74.47
N LYS A 10 -7.50 7.11 74.30
CA LYS A 10 -7.45 5.82 75.07
C LYS A 10 -8.68 4.89 75.01
N ASP A 11 -8.60 3.57 75.22
CA ASP A 11 -7.65 2.45 74.95
C ASP A 11 -8.57 1.24 74.57
N GLU A 12 -8.26 -0.02 74.22
CA GLU A 12 -7.22 -1.05 74.47
C GLU A 12 -7.30 -2.04 73.26
N GLY A 13 -6.44 -3.05 73.00
CA GLY A 13 -5.24 -3.59 73.65
C GLY A 13 -4.74 -4.82 72.86
N ASN A 14 -3.52 -5.31 73.16
CA ASN A 14 -2.81 -6.46 72.54
C ASN A 14 -2.42 -6.36 71.04
N GLU A 15 -1.32 -6.94 70.54
CA GLU A 15 0.03 -7.24 71.09
C GLU A 15 1.00 -7.60 69.92
N PRO A 16 2.28 -7.96 70.15
CA PRO A 16 3.46 -7.20 69.73
C PRO A 16 3.93 -7.38 68.26
N PRO A 17 4.88 -6.54 67.79
CA PRO A 17 5.55 -6.72 66.50
C PRO A 17 6.82 -7.60 66.61
N GLU A 18 7.05 -8.48 65.63
CA GLU A 18 8.33 -9.16 65.42
C GLU A 18 9.21 -8.43 64.39
N THR A 19 10.53 -8.59 64.52
CA THR A 19 11.56 -7.89 63.73
C THR A 19 12.32 -8.84 62.81
N ASP A 20 12.90 -8.28 61.74
CA ASP A 20 13.62 -8.98 60.67
C ASP A 20 14.59 -10.10 61.12
N VAL A 21 14.37 -11.30 60.59
CA VAL A 21 15.43 -12.26 60.23
C VAL A 21 15.10 -12.82 58.84
N GLN A 22 16.14 -13.13 58.06
CA GLN A 22 16.04 -13.63 56.69
C GLN A 22 15.71 -15.12 56.66
N GLU A 23 14.83 -15.56 55.74
CA GLU A 23 14.80 -16.94 55.25
C GLU A 23 14.82 -16.97 53.71
N GLU A 24 15.39 -18.05 53.17
CA GLU A 24 15.77 -18.16 51.75
C GLU A 24 14.59 -18.63 50.88
N ILE A 25 14.21 -17.83 49.88
CA ILE A 25 13.39 -18.34 48.77
C ILE A 25 14.32 -18.98 47.74
N LEU A 26 14.40 -20.30 47.79
CA LEU A 26 15.16 -21.15 46.86
C LEU A 26 14.82 -20.80 45.40
N VAL A 27 15.84 -20.41 44.63
CA VAL A 27 15.75 -20.20 43.19
C VAL A 27 15.64 -21.57 42.49
N ALA A 28 14.42 -22.06 42.36
CA ALA A 28 14.12 -23.16 41.45
C ALA A 28 14.31 -22.67 40.01
N THR A 29 15.38 -23.12 39.36
CA THR A 29 15.72 -22.76 37.97
C THR A 29 14.64 -23.26 37.01
N THR A 30 13.78 -22.36 36.54
CA THR A 30 12.96 -22.61 35.35
C THR A 30 13.87 -22.64 34.13
N ASP A 31 13.80 -23.72 33.35
CA ASP A 31 14.63 -23.88 32.16
C ASP A 31 14.47 -22.72 31.16
N LEU A 32 15.59 -22.35 30.53
CA LEU A 32 15.65 -21.33 29.49
C LEU A 32 14.79 -21.74 28.29
N GLU A 33 13.91 -20.85 27.83
CA GLU A 33 13.36 -20.98 26.47
C GLU A 33 14.54 -20.88 25.48
N PRO A 34 14.78 -21.88 24.61
CA PRO A 34 15.80 -21.76 23.57
C PRO A 34 15.38 -20.69 22.56
N GLU A 35 16.35 -19.93 22.06
CA GLU A 35 16.09 -18.89 21.05
C GLU A 35 15.47 -19.49 19.77
N PRO A 36 14.51 -18.80 19.13
CA PRO A 36 13.88 -19.30 17.91
C PRO A 36 14.83 -19.16 16.72
N GLU A 37 15.35 -20.28 16.22
CA GLU A 37 16.11 -20.34 14.96
C GLU A 37 15.28 -19.78 13.78
N GLU A 38 15.94 -19.01 12.91
CA GLU A 38 15.30 -18.43 11.72
C GLU A 38 15.03 -19.49 10.64
N VAL A 39 13.80 -19.99 10.56
CA VAL A 39 13.36 -20.90 9.50
C VAL A 39 12.67 -20.12 8.38
N GLN A 40 13.30 -20.09 7.20
CA GLN A 40 12.70 -19.57 5.97
C GLN A 40 11.55 -20.48 5.51
N PHE A 41 10.34 -19.94 5.38
CA PHE A 41 9.23 -20.62 4.73
C PHE A 41 9.25 -20.29 3.23
N THR A 42 9.55 -21.29 2.40
CA THR A 42 9.40 -21.21 0.95
C THR A 42 7.97 -21.57 0.54
N ASP A 43 7.31 -20.73 -0.25
CA ASP A 43 6.04 -21.08 -0.90
C ASP A 43 6.22 -22.29 -1.84
N THR A 44 5.58 -23.43 -1.57
CA THR A 44 5.14 -24.40 -2.60
C THR A 44 4.34 -25.58 -2.04
N SER A 45 3.07 -25.72 -2.45
CA SER A 45 2.46 -27.02 -2.77
C SER A 45 1.12 -26.83 -3.49
N TYR A 46 1.15 -26.42 -4.77
CA TYR A 46 -0.04 -26.39 -5.62
C TYR A 46 -0.16 -27.73 -6.35
N THR A 47 -1.16 -28.55 -6.00
CA THR A 47 -1.37 -29.88 -6.61
C THR A 47 -2.82 -30.09 -7.03
N SER A 48 -3.23 -29.44 -8.10
CA SER A 48 -4.46 -29.72 -8.82
C SER A 48 -4.22 -30.84 -9.85
N ALA A 49 -4.83 -32.01 -9.63
CA ALA A 49 -4.80 -33.14 -10.56
C ALA A 49 -6.23 -33.58 -10.88
N SER A 50 -6.62 -33.47 -12.14
CA SER A 50 -7.84 -34.07 -12.71
C SER A 50 -7.53 -34.41 -14.17
N PHE A 51 -8.02 -35.57 -14.61
CA PHE A 51 -7.46 -36.32 -15.73
C PHE A 51 -8.38 -36.22 -16.95
N GLU A 52 -7.82 -36.06 -18.15
CA GLU A 52 -8.51 -36.44 -19.38
C GLU A 52 -7.51 -37.03 -20.38
N SER A 53 -7.95 -38.04 -21.15
CA SER A 53 -7.05 -39.05 -21.73
C SER A 53 -7.53 -39.56 -23.09
N ILE A 54 -6.63 -39.72 -24.06
CA ILE A 54 -6.82 -40.51 -25.30
C ILE A 54 -5.43 -40.79 -25.94
N PRO A 55 -5.23 -41.90 -26.71
CA PRO A 55 -4.20 -42.88 -26.32
C PRO A 55 -3.02 -43.04 -27.34
N PRO A 56 -2.41 -44.23 -27.62
CA PRO A 56 -0.94 -44.34 -27.65
C PRO A 56 -0.32 -44.39 -29.06
N VAL A 57 1.01 -44.19 -29.10
CA VAL A 57 1.84 -44.29 -30.31
C VAL A 57 2.40 -45.72 -30.49
N ILE A 58 2.53 -46.16 -31.75
CA ILE A 58 3.10 -47.46 -32.14
C ILE A 58 4.60 -47.30 -32.50
N GLU A 59 5.44 -48.28 -32.12
CA GLU A 59 6.88 -48.31 -32.42
C GLU A 59 7.23 -48.82 -33.86
N GLU A 60 8.50 -49.18 -34.11
CA GLU A 60 9.10 -49.86 -35.30
C GLU A 60 9.80 -48.91 -36.35
N PRO A 61 10.89 -49.35 -37.06
CA PRO A 61 12.21 -48.82 -36.69
C PRO A 61 13.27 -48.52 -37.81
N LYS A 62 14.43 -48.00 -37.38
CA LYS A 62 15.81 -48.01 -37.96
C LYS A 62 16.05 -48.48 -39.42
N ALA A 63 16.61 -47.62 -40.30
CA ALA A 63 17.40 -48.06 -41.47
C ALA A 63 18.54 -47.12 -41.98
N LYS A 64 19.78 -47.61 -41.81
CA LYS A 64 21.12 -47.31 -42.37
C LYS A 64 21.29 -46.57 -43.74
N LYS A 65 22.28 -45.64 -43.78
CA LYS A 65 23.42 -45.44 -44.76
C LYS A 65 23.16 -45.66 -46.29
N LYS A 66 23.61 -44.80 -47.24
CA LYS A 66 25.04 -44.61 -47.67
C LYS A 66 25.24 -43.55 -48.81
N LYS A 67 26.37 -42.82 -48.77
CA LYS A 67 27.27 -42.32 -49.87
C LYS A 67 26.73 -41.55 -51.13
N GLY A 68 27.21 -40.29 -51.26
CA GLY A 68 27.94 -39.78 -52.46
C GLY A 68 27.32 -38.61 -53.25
N LYS A 69 28.06 -37.75 -53.98
CA LYS A 69 29.52 -37.43 -54.00
C LYS A 69 29.78 -36.16 -54.86
N LYS A 70 30.67 -35.25 -54.40
CA LYS A 70 31.31 -34.11 -55.14
C LYS A 70 30.43 -32.92 -55.60
N GLY A 71 30.76 -31.75 -55.04
CA GLY A 71 30.62 -30.40 -55.63
C GLY A 71 31.54 -29.44 -54.86
N LYS A 72 32.22 -28.50 -55.53
CA LYS A 72 32.97 -27.41 -54.87
C LYS A 72 31.98 -26.26 -54.65
N ALA A 73 31.78 -25.70 -53.46
CA ALA A 73 32.72 -25.06 -52.53
C ALA A 73 32.95 -23.57 -52.86
N GLU A 74 31.98 -22.76 -52.44
CA GLU A 74 32.15 -21.32 -52.18
C GLU A 74 31.16 -20.98 -51.05
N VAL A 75 31.65 -20.46 -49.92
CA VAL A 75 30.83 -20.04 -48.76
C VAL A 75 31.46 -18.81 -48.12
N VAL A 76 30.71 -17.71 -48.10
CA VAL A 76 30.86 -16.62 -47.14
C VAL A 76 29.59 -16.65 -46.30
N GLU A 77 29.73 -16.86 -44.99
CA GLU A 77 28.57 -16.96 -44.09
C GLU A 77 28.65 -15.94 -42.95
N VAL A 78 27.49 -15.37 -42.60
CA VAL A 78 27.35 -14.35 -41.55
C VAL A 78 26.25 -14.80 -40.59
N ALA A 79 26.65 -15.12 -39.35
CA ALA A 79 25.74 -15.30 -38.21
C ALA A 79 25.98 -14.12 -37.23
N LYS A 80 24.97 -13.31 -36.89
CA LYS A 80 23.81 -13.61 -36.02
C LYS A 80 24.21 -14.15 -34.64
N LYS A 81 23.92 -13.35 -33.61
CA LYS A 81 24.00 -13.69 -32.18
C LYS A 81 22.59 -13.88 -31.59
N THR A 82 22.52 -14.62 -30.50
CA THR A 82 21.35 -14.81 -29.61
C THR A 82 21.85 -14.93 -28.16
N SER A 83 20.94 -14.88 -27.17
CA SER A 83 21.19 -15.00 -25.70
C SER A 83 22.04 -13.87 -25.05
N SER A 84 21.88 -13.51 -23.77
CA SER A 84 20.76 -13.68 -22.79
C SER A 84 20.99 -12.78 -21.55
N GLU A 85 20.00 -12.75 -20.66
CA GLU A 85 20.03 -12.66 -19.18
C GLU A 85 21.40 -12.86 -18.46
N MET A 86 21.64 -12.36 -17.23
CA MET A 86 20.93 -11.43 -16.31
C MET A 86 21.87 -11.11 -15.10
N MET A 87 21.66 -10.01 -14.37
CA MET A 87 22.38 -9.75 -13.09
C MET A 87 21.70 -10.43 -11.90
N GLN A 88 22.48 -10.79 -10.88
CA GLN A 88 22.01 -11.19 -9.55
C GLN A 88 22.66 -10.30 -8.48
N TRP A 89 21.93 -9.98 -7.41
CA TRP A 89 22.25 -8.90 -6.45
C TRP A 89 22.07 -9.37 -4.99
N SER A 90 23.00 -9.00 -4.10
CA SER A 90 22.94 -9.04 -2.61
C SER A 90 24.35 -8.67 -2.07
N GLN A 91 24.56 -8.12 -0.87
CA GLN A 91 23.68 -7.46 0.11
C GLN A 91 24.54 -6.50 0.99
N GLU A 92 23.88 -5.67 1.82
CA GLU A 92 24.24 -5.17 3.18
C GLU A 92 25.69 -5.19 3.74
N SER A 93 26.16 -4.27 4.60
CA SER A 93 25.51 -3.16 5.34
C SER A 93 26.54 -2.10 5.85
N LEU A 94 26.07 -1.14 6.68
CA LEU A 94 26.80 0.00 7.28
C LEU A 94 27.73 -0.43 8.46
N PRO A 95 28.62 0.42 9.08
CA PRO A 95 28.69 1.89 9.01
C PRO A 95 30.12 2.54 9.02
N ALA A 96 30.12 3.89 9.07
CA ALA A 96 31.04 4.79 9.82
C ALA A 96 32.54 4.94 9.49
N GLU A 97 32.87 6.16 9.02
CA GLU A 97 33.95 7.07 9.48
C GLU A 97 35.46 6.81 9.22
N GLU A 98 36.17 7.95 9.29
CA GLU A 98 37.62 8.19 9.42
C GLU A 98 38.59 7.90 8.24
N GLN A 99 39.15 9.01 7.73
CA GLN A 99 40.57 9.25 7.42
C GLN A 99 41.39 8.16 6.68
N GLN A 100 41.64 8.39 5.37
CA GLN A 100 42.77 7.74 4.69
C GLN A 100 44.04 8.60 4.74
N LYS A 101 45.13 7.98 5.24
CA LYS A 101 46.52 8.45 5.16
C LYS A 101 47.39 7.40 4.45
N VAL A 102 48.61 7.80 4.09
CA VAL A 102 49.56 7.10 3.20
C VAL A 102 50.36 5.97 3.89
N GLU A 103 50.67 4.89 3.15
CA GLU A 103 51.72 3.84 3.29
C GLU A 103 51.86 3.17 1.88
N GLU A 104 52.97 2.67 1.29
CA GLU A 104 54.41 2.42 1.61
C GLU A 104 54.74 1.21 2.51
N GLU A 105 55.59 0.21 2.15
CA GLU A 105 56.32 -0.12 0.90
C GLU A 105 55.81 -1.47 0.29
N HIS A 106 56.48 -2.62 0.05
CA HIS A 106 57.90 -3.03 0.06
C HIS A 106 58.26 -3.98 -1.12
N VAL A 107 59.47 -3.83 -1.67
CA VAL A 107 60.03 -4.52 -2.86
C VAL A 107 60.48 -5.98 -2.60
N GLU A 108 60.43 -6.87 -3.60
CA GLU A 108 61.57 -7.81 -3.82
C GLU A 108 61.91 -8.16 -5.29
N LYS A 109 63.05 -8.87 -5.49
CA LYS A 109 63.95 -8.68 -6.65
C LYS A 109 64.29 -9.97 -7.40
N LYS A 110 64.68 -9.84 -8.68
CA LYS A 110 65.83 -10.59 -9.25
C LYS A 110 66.51 -9.87 -10.43
N LYS A 111 67.72 -10.34 -10.77
CA LYS A 111 68.77 -9.55 -11.46
C LYS A 111 68.91 -9.87 -12.96
N GLY A 112 69.21 -8.84 -13.76
CA GLY A 112 69.82 -8.95 -15.11
C GLY A 112 71.08 -8.07 -15.20
N LYS A 113 72.08 -8.46 -16.01
CA LYS A 113 73.39 -7.75 -16.08
C LYS A 113 73.41 -6.69 -17.20
N GLY A 114 73.89 -5.49 -16.88
CA GLY A 114 73.89 -4.34 -17.80
C GLY A 114 75.06 -4.27 -18.78
N LYS A 115 75.12 -3.16 -19.53
CA LYS A 115 76.26 -2.73 -20.35
C LYS A 115 76.46 -1.21 -20.15
N LYS A 116 77.70 -0.73 -20.24
CA LYS A 116 78.02 0.70 -20.04
C LYS A 116 77.40 1.55 -21.15
N GLY A 117 76.60 2.55 -20.76
CA GLY A 117 76.05 3.61 -21.61
C GLY A 117 76.53 4.98 -21.13
N LYS A 118 76.65 5.93 -22.06
CA LYS A 118 77.30 7.23 -21.87
C LYS A 118 76.43 8.18 -21.02
N LYS A 119 77.07 9.02 -20.19
CA LYS A 119 76.41 10.12 -19.46
C LYS A 119 76.23 11.31 -20.41
N ASP A 120 75.23 11.26 -21.27
CA ASP A 120 74.79 12.42 -22.03
C ASP A 120 73.90 13.33 -21.16
N LYS A 121 73.79 14.62 -21.53
CA LYS A 121 72.92 15.57 -20.83
C LYS A 121 71.51 15.43 -21.37
N ASP A 122 70.54 15.23 -20.49
CA ASP A 122 69.13 15.35 -20.84
C ASP A 122 68.86 16.78 -21.32
N LYS A 123 68.70 16.91 -22.64
CA LYS A 123 68.03 18.05 -23.23
C LYS A 123 66.54 17.85 -23.03
N GLU A 124 65.80 18.95 -22.97
CA GLU A 124 64.37 18.90 -23.29
C GLU A 124 64.18 18.20 -24.65
N ASP A 125 63.19 17.32 -24.78
CA ASP A 125 62.88 16.63 -26.03
C ASP A 125 62.26 17.58 -27.05
N LEU A 126 63.15 18.35 -27.68
CA LEU A 126 62.88 19.32 -28.73
C LEU A 126 62.64 18.55 -30.03
N PRO A 127 61.46 18.63 -30.66
CA PRO A 127 61.14 17.84 -31.84
C PRO A 127 62.07 18.20 -33.03
N ASP A 128 62.39 17.20 -33.86
CA ASP A 128 63.39 17.35 -34.91
C ASP A 128 62.81 18.12 -36.13
N PHE A 129 62.86 19.45 -36.07
CA PHE A 129 62.26 20.34 -37.06
C PHE A 129 62.79 20.10 -38.49
N GLU A 130 61.88 20.15 -39.47
CA GLU A 130 62.23 20.07 -40.90
C GLU A 130 63.09 21.27 -41.33
N LYS A 131 64.25 20.97 -41.92
CA LYS A 131 65.30 21.97 -42.17
C LYS A 131 65.05 22.66 -43.52
N PRO A 132 65.06 24.01 -43.60
CA PRO A 132 64.75 24.75 -44.83
C PRO A 132 65.61 24.35 -46.04
N LYS A 133 65.08 24.51 -47.26
CA LYS A 133 65.78 24.12 -48.51
C LYS A 133 67.17 24.77 -48.69
N ASN A 134 67.41 25.93 -48.06
CA ASN A 134 68.70 26.64 -48.07
C ASN A 134 69.66 26.27 -46.91
N TRP A 135 69.31 25.32 -46.03
CA TRP A 135 70.08 24.95 -44.83
C TRP A 135 71.58 24.78 -45.07
N LYS A 136 71.95 24.06 -46.14
CA LYS A 136 73.35 23.78 -46.50
C LYS A 136 74.16 25.05 -46.89
N LYS A 137 73.49 26.14 -47.28
CA LYS A 137 74.11 27.43 -47.67
C LYS A 137 74.21 28.43 -46.51
N MET A 138 73.35 28.32 -45.49
CA MET A 138 73.38 29.20 -44.31
C MET A 138 74.63 28.97 -43.46
N ASN A 139 75.17 30.03 -42.86
CA ASN A 139 76.33 30.01 -41.97
C ASN A 139 75.98 29.38 -40.60
N LYS A 140 76.98 28.93 -39.83
CA LYS A 140 76.75 28.21 -38.55
C LYS A 140 75.86 29.00 -37.59
N LYS A 141 76.17 30.29 -37.41
CA LYS A 141 75.43 31.21 -36.51
C LYS A 141 73.98 31.43 -36.96
N GLU A 142 73.70 31.36 -38.26
CA GLU A 142 72.36 31.50 -38.84
C GLU A 142 71.52 30.23 -38.65
N ARG A 143 72.15 29.04 -38.72
CA ARG A 143 71.50 27.76 -38.39
C ARG A 143 71.16 27.66 -36.90
N GLU A 144 72.07 28.12 -36.04
CA GLU A 144 71.84 28.20 -34.59
C GLU A 144 70.73 29.19 -34.25
N ALA A 145 70.69 30.37 -34.91
CA ALA A 145 69.59 31.31 -34.79
C ALA A 145 68.25 30.75 -35.31
N TRP A 146 68.24 30.04 -36.44
CA TRP A 146 67.01 29.40 -36.96
C TRP A 146 66.48 28.30 -36.03
N MET A 147 67.37 27.48 -35.45
CA MET A 147 66.95 26.51 -34.43
C MET A 147 66.37 27.21 -33.20
N LEU A 148 67.04 28.25 -32.67
CA LEU A 148 66.55 29.02 -31.54
C LEU A 148 65.16 29.63 -31.82
N GLN A 149 65.01 30.29 -32.96
CA GLN A 149 63.73 30.85 -33.39
C GLN A 149 62.65 29.76 -33.50
N ARG A 150 62.96 28.59 -34.10
CA ARG A 150 61.94 27.53 -34.27
C ARG A 150 61.60 26.81 -32.96
N ILE A 151 62.53 26.77 -32.00
CA ILE A 151 62.31 26.30 -30.63
C ILE A 151 61.44 27.30 -29.84
N GLU A 152 61.67 28.59 -30.03
CA GLU A 152 60.89 29.67 -29.42
C GLU A 152 59.47 29.74 -30.01
N GLU A 153 59.33 29.59 -31.33
CA GLU A 153 58.05 29.41 -32.02
C GLU A 153 57.31 28.15 -31.55
N TRP A 154 58.00 27.01 -31.35
CA TRP A 154 57.37 25.78 -30.83
C TRP A 154 56.95 25.88 -29.36
N ARG A 155 57.76 26.56 -28.53
CA ARG A 155 57.38 26.87 -27.13
C ARG A 155 56.16 27.80 -27.11
N ALA A 156 56.14 28.83 -27.95
CA ALA A 156 54.99 29.73 -28.12
C ALA A 156 53.76 28.99 -28.67
N GLU A 157 53.92 28.02 -29.58
CA GLU A 157 52.84 27.16 -30.10
C GLU A 157 52.25 26.27 -29.00
N LYS A 158 53.09 25.63 -28.16
CA LYS A 158 52.65 24.86 -27.00
C LYS A 158 52.04 25.71 -25.89
N GLU A 159 52.53 26.92 -25.67
CA GLU A 159 51.97 27.86 -24.71
C GLU A 159 50.64 28.44 -25.22
N ALA A 160 50.51 28.73 -26.51
CA ALA A 160 49.25 29.11 -27.16
C ALA A 160 48.22 27.97 -27.15
N GLU A 161 48.64 26.72 -27.35
CA GLU A 161 47.77 25.54 -27.22
C GLU A 161 47.25 25.39 -25.78
N LYS A 162 48.12 25.53 -24.77
CA LYS A 162 47.69 25.59 -23.36
C LYS A 162 46.73 26.75 -23.10
N GLN A 163 47.03 27.95 -23.58
CA GLN A 163 46.15 29.12 -23.43
C GLN A 163 44.81 28.95 -24.16
N ALA A 164 44.77 28.25 -25.29
CA ALA A 164 43.54 27.92 -26.01
C ALA A 164 42.68 26.90 -25.25
N ILE A 165 43.29 25.87 -24.65
CA ILE A 165 42.59 24.93 -23.75
C ILE A 165 42.04 25.66 -22.52
N LEU A 166 42.84 26.55 -21.92
CA LEU A 166 42.48 27.39 -20.78
C LEU A 166 41.33 28.35 -21.09
N ALA A 167 41.35 28.96 -22.28
CA ALA A 167 40.29 29.84 -22.78
C ALA A 167 39.01 29.04 -23.05
N GLY A 168 39.12 27.87 -23.71
CA GLY A 168 38.00 26.97 -23.96
C GLY A 168 37.35 26.43 -22.67
N ALA A 169 38.13 26.18 -21.61
CA ALA A 169 37.60 25.83 -20.29
C ALA A 169 36.84 27.02 -19.65
N LYS A 170 37.39 28.23 -19.72
CA LYS A 170 36.74 29.46 -19.25
C LYS A 170 35.45 29.77 -20.04
N GLU A 171 35.47 29.54 -21.36
CA GLU A 171 34.30 29.69 -22.23
C GLU A 171 33.21 28.66 -21.95
N LYS A 172 33.55 27.37 -21.82
CA LYS A 172 32.61 26.31 -21.41
C LYS A 172 31.92 26.64 -20.08
N ARG A 173 32.69 27.08 -19.06
CA ARG A 173 32.13 27.52 -17.77
C ARG A 173 31.19 28.72 -17.93
N ALA A 174 31.53 29.68 -18.79
CA ALA A 174 30.68 30.84 -19.09
C ALA A 174 29.41 30.45 -19.86
N ALA A 175 29.50 29.53 -20.83
CA ALA A 175 28.35 29.01 -21.58
C ALA A 175 27.38 28.27 -20.65
N LEU A 176 27.87 27.33 -19.83
CA LEU A 176 27.07 26.64 -18.83
C LEU A 176 26.47 27.59 -17.78
N ALA A 177 27.13 28.71 -17.47
CA ALA A 177 26.56 29.75 -16.60
C ALA A 177 25.43 30.54 -17.29
N ARG A 178 25.58 30.89 -18.57
CA ARG A 178 24.52 31.53 -19.38
C ARG A 178 23.32 30.61 -19.54
N GLU A 179 23.52 29.35 -19.90
CA GLU A 179 22.46 28.36 -20.07
C GLU A 179 21.62 28.18 -18.80
N ARG A 180 22.27 28.05 -17.63
CA ARG A 180 21.57 28.00 -16.34
C ARG A 180 20.86 29.31 -15.99
N ALA A 181 21.43 30.47 -16.34
CA ALA A 181 20.78 31.75 -16.14
C ALA A 181 19.53 31.90 -17.04
N GLU A 182 19.62 31.52 -18.31
CA GLU A 182 18.54 31.55 -19.29
C GLU A 182 17.41 30.58 -18.94
N LYS A 183 17.75 29.33 -18.59
CA LYS A 183 16.78 28.32 -18.11
C LYS A 183 15.99 28.85 -16.90
N MET A 184 16.65 29.47 -15.93
CA MET A 184 16.00 30.06 -14.76
C MET A 184 15.23 31.36 -15.06
N ALA A 185 15.66 32.16 -16.04
CA ALA A 185 14.95 33.35 -16.47
C ALA A 185 13.65 33.01 -17.20
N LYS A 186 13.69 31.99 -18.08
CA LYS A 186 12.52 31.39 -18.71
C LYS A 186 11.56 30.80 -17.67
N ASP A 187 12.09 30.07 -16.69
CA ASP A 187 11.30 29.50 -15.60
C ASP A 187 10.59 30.56 -14.74
N ASN A 188 11.24 31.70 -14.47
CA ASN A 188 10.61 32.87 -13.85
C ASN A 188 9.44 33.41 -14.69
N ALA A 189 9.62 33.56 -16.01
CA ALA A 189 8.55 34.04 -16.89
C ALA A 189 7.38 33.03 -16.98
N GLU A 190 7.68 31.73 -17.00
CA GLU A 190 6.65 30.67 -16.88
C GLU A 190 5.96 30.72 -15.51
N GLU A 191 6.65 31.06 -14.42
CA GLU A 191 6.06 31.27 -13.09
C GLU A 191 5.16 32.51 -13.01
N GLU A 192 5.54 33.65 -13.57
CA GLU A 192 4.71 34.86 -13.54
C GLU A 192 3.35 34.62 -14.23
N VAL A 193 3.39 33.95 -15.39
CA VAL A 193 2.18 33.47 -16.10
C VAL A 193 1.43 32.41 -15.29
N ARG A 194 2.14 31.46 -14.67
CA ARG A 194 1.55 30.44 -13.79
C ARG A 194 0.82 31.10 -12.61
N ARG A 195 1.37 32.12 -11.97
CA ARG A 195 0.79 32.76 -10.78
C ARG A 195 -0.53 33.45 -11.09
N ASP A 196 -0.60 34.26 -12.15
CA ASP A 196 -1.84 34.95 -12.51
C ASP A 196 -2.94 33.97 -12.95
N ILE A 197 -2.60 32.99 -13.79
CA ILE A 197 -3.59 32.12 -14.43
C ILE A 197 -3.98 30.95 -13.51
N LEU A 198 -3.03 30.23 -12.91
CA LEU A 198 -3.33 29.08 -12.05
C LEU A 198 -4.11 29.50 -10.81
N GLN A 199 -3.84 30.69 -10.24
CA GLN A 199 -4.63 31.23 -9.13
C GLN A 199 -6.11 31.41 -9.51
N LYS A 200 -6.42 31.77 -10.76
CA LYS A 200 -7.80 31.90 -11.26
C LYS A 200 -8.46 30.52 -11.40
N THR A 201 -7.75 29.53 -11.93
CA THR A 201 -8.25 28.14 -11.99
C THR A 201 -8.51 27.58 -10.58
N VAL A 202 -7.53 27.68 -9.67
CA VAL A 202 -7.65 27.20 -8.29
C VAL A 202 -8.79 27.91 -7.55
N ASN A 203 -9.02 29.21 -7.78
CA ASN A 203 -10.15 29.93 -7.20
C ASN A 203 -11.52 29.44 -7.72
N LEU A 204 -11.62 29.08 -9.02
CA LEU A 204 -12.82 28.45 -9.60
C LEU A 204 -13.04 27.05 -9.02
N PHE A 205 -11.97 26.26 -8.90
CA PHE A 205 -11.98 24.91 -8.34
C PHE A 205 -12.45 24.93 -6.88
N GLN A 206 -11.80 25.73 -6.02
CA GLN A 206 -12.22 25.93 -4.62
C GLN A 206 -13.64 26.51 -4.50
N LYS A 207 -14.14 27.27 -5.48
CA LYS A 207 -15.54 27.75 -5.50
C LYS A 207 -16.52 26.59 -5.71
N PHE A 208 -16.18 25.61 -6.56
CA PHE A 208 -17.03 24.44 -6.78
C PHE A 208 -16.99 23.48 -5.58
N GLU A 209 -15.82 23.22 -4.99
CA GLU A 209 -15.71 22.47 -3.72
C GLU A 209 -16.56 23.12 -2.61
N ARG A 210 -16.49 24.45 -2.44
CA ARG A 210 -17.33 25.18 -1.47
C ARG A 210 -18.83 25.10 -1.78
N GLN A 211 -19.23 25.08 -3.05
CA GLN A 211 -20.64 24.88 -3.44
C GLN A 211 -21.14 23.46 -3.16
N LYS A 212 -20.26 22.45 -3.25
CA LYS A 212 -20.53 21.07 -2.84
C LYS A 212 -20.71 20.96 -1.33
N MET A 213 -19.72 21.41 -0.56
CA MET A 213 -19.75 21.43 0.91
C MET A 213 -20.99 22.17 1.43
N ASN A 214 -21.34 23.33 0.85
CA ASN A 214 -22.56 24.07 1.21
C ASN A 214 -23.87 23.35 0.81
N PHE A 215 -23.85 22.45 -0.17
CA PHE A 215 -24.99 21.60 -0.49
C PHE A 215 -25.09 20.40 0.47
N GLU A 216 -23.96 19.77 0.80
CA GLU A 216 -23.88 18.64 1.73
C GLU A 216 -24.23 19.06 3.15
N ASN A 217 -23.72 20.20 3.62
CA ASN A 217 -24.13 20.80 4.89
C ASN A 217 -25.65 21.09 4.91
N LYS A 218 -26.24 21.60 3.82
CA LYS A 218 -27.70 21.79 3.74
C LYS A 218 -28.48 20.48 3.79
N LYS A 219 -28.01 19.43 3.09
CA LYS A 219 -28.57 18.06 3.20
C LYS A 219 -28.47 17.54 4.63
N GLN A 220 -27.38 17.81 5.34
CA GLN A 220 -27.23 17.42 6.76
C GLN A 220 -28.15 18.20 7.68
N MET A 221 -28.26 19.54 7.57
CA MET A 221 -29.22 20.34 8.34
C MET A 221 -30.67 19.90 8.09
N GLU A 222 -31.01 19.52 6.85
CA GLU A 222 -32.32 18.98 6.51
C GLU A 222 -32.55 17.59 7.11
N ALA A 223 -31.54 16.71 7.10
CA ALA A 223 -31.61 15.39 7.74
C ALA A 223 -31.52 15.44 9.28
N GLU A 224 -30.96 16.50 9.86
CA GLU A 224 -30.99 16.84 11.28
C GLU A 224 -32.40 17.31 11.69
N TRP A 225 -33.00 18.21 10.89
CA TRP A 225 -34.39 18.61 11.08
C TRP A 225 -35.36 17.43 10.97
N GLN A 226 -35.16 16.52 10.02
CA GLN A 226 -35.94 15.28 9.93
C GLN A 226 -35.70 14.32 11.12
N GLN A 227 -34.49 14.26 11.69
CA GLN A 227 -34.26 13.51 12.93
C GLN A 227 -34.97 14.15 14.13
N TYR A 228 -34.89 15.48 14.26
CA TYR A 228 -35.60 16.23 15.30
C TYR A 228 -37.12 16.02 15.24
N LEU A 229 -37.70 15.99 14.03
CA LEU A 229 -39.12 15.72 13.81
C LEU A 229 -39.53 14.25 14.06
N ARG A 230 -38.61 13.28 14.09
CA ARG A 230 -38.97 11.86 14.33
C ARG A 230 -39.46 11.59 15.75
N CYS A 231 -38.90 12.28 16.75
CA CYS A 231 -39.26 12.13 18.17
C CYS A 231 -39.31 10.65 18.65
N ASP A 232 -38.46 9.79 18.09
CA ASP A 232 -38.44 8.34 18.32
C ASP A 232 -37.77 7.93 19.65
N GLY A 233 -37.11 8.86 20.33
CA GLY A 233 -36.38 8.63 21.57
C GLY A 233 -34.98 8.03 21.37
N LEU A 234 -34.52 7.90 20.13
CA LEU A 234 -33.16 7.48 19.81
C LEU A 234 -32.21 8.70 19.82
N PRO A 235 -30.93 8.52 20.21
CA PRO A 235 -29.95 9.60 20.15
C PRO A 235 -29.62 9.95 18.69
N ASP A 236 -29.33 11.23 18.39
CA ASP A 236 -28.76 11.60 17.08
C ASP A 236 -27.25 11.28 17.06
N PRO A 237 -26.75 10.44 16.13
CA PRO A 237 -25.32 10.15 16.01
C PRO A 237 -24.42 11.37 15.72
N ARG A 238 -24.98 12.51 15.30
CA ARG A 238 -24.27 13.79 15.21
C ARG A 238 -23.87 14.33 16.59
N VAL A 239 -24.60 13.98 17.64
CA VAL A 239 -24.47 14.54 18.99
C VAL A 239 -23.82 13.51 19.92
N VAL A 240 -22.48 13.53 19.94
CA VAL A 240 -21.62 12.63 20.74
C VAL A 240 -22.09 12.49 22.20
N THR A 241 -22.59 13.56 22.83
CA THR A 241 -23.09 13.51 24.22
C THR A 241 -24.38 12.70 24.37
N GLN A 242 -25.29 12.72 23.38
CA GLN A 242 -26.47 11.84 23.37
C GLN A 242 -26.06 10.38 23.16
N MET A 243 -25.12 10.13 22.25
CA MET A 243 -24.60 8.78 22.00
C MET A 243 -23.91 8.19 23.23
N ASN A 244 -23.06 8.96 23.92
CA ASN A 244 -22.42 8.53 25.16
C ASN A 244 -23.45 8.29 26.28
N THR A 245 -24.52 9.08 26.33
CA THR A 245 -25.63 8.87 27.29
C THR A 245 -26.38 7.57 26.97
N TYR A 246 -26.69 7.29 25.70
CA TYR A 246 -27.33 6.04 25.27
C TYR A 246 -26.45 4.82 25.57
N LEU A 247 -25.15 4.88 25.24
CA LEU A 247 -24.17 3.85 25.56
C LEU A 247 -24.13 3.57 27.07
N HIS A 248 -24.03 4.61 27.90
CA HIS A 248 -24.00 4.46 29.35
C HIS A 248 -25.31 3.87 29.92
N LEU A 249 -26.47 4.32 29.43
CA LEU A 249 -27.77 3.76 29.82
C LEU A 249 -27.95 2.30 29.38
N TRP A 250 -27.36 1.91 28.24
CA TRP A 250 -27.34 0.53 27.78
C TRP A 250 -26.42 -0.34 28.65
N GLN A 251 -25.22 0.13 29.00
CA GLN A 251 -24.30 -0.56 29.92
C GLN A 251 -24.89 -0.82 31.31
N GLN A 252 -25.78 0.05 31.80
CA GLN A 252 -26.51 -0.18 33.05
C GLN A 252 -27.53 -1.34 32.95
N GLN A 253 -28.02 -1.68 31.75
CA GLN A 253 -29.03 -2.72 31.53
C GLN A 253 -28.42 -4.12 31.57
N ASN A 254 -28.28 -4.63 32.80
CA ASN A 254 -27.75 -5.94 33.16
C ASN A 254 -28.63 -7.15 32.70
N PHE A 255 -29.47 -7.00 31.68
CA PHE A 255 -30.31 -8.05 31.10
C PHE A 255 -30.63 -7.73 29.64
N CYS A 256 -30.31 -8.65 28.73
CA CYS A 256 -30.73 -8.64 27.33
C CYS A 256 -31.40 -9.99 27.03
N ASP A 257 -32.52 -9.98 26.33
CA ASP A 257 -33.17 -11.18 25.79
C ASP A 257 -33.21 -11.14 24.24
N SER A 258 -33.84 -12.13 23.62
CA SER A 258 -33.94 -12.21 22.15
C SER A 258 -34.81 -11.10 21.54
N LYS A 259 -35.72 -10.46 22.28
CA LYS A 259 -36.54 -9.34 21.78
C LYS A 259 -35.80 -8.01 21.93
N GLU A 260 -35.11 -7.80 23.05
CA GLU A 260 -34.29 -6.61 23.22
C GLU A 260 -33.09 -6.62 22.25
N LEU A 261 -32.47 -7.79 21.99
CA LEU A 261 -31.42 -7.90 20.96
C LEU A 261 -31.94 -7.51 19.58
N GLU A 262 -33.11 -8.02 19.18
CA GLU A 262 -33.75 -7.67 17.90
C GLU A 262 -33.98 -6.17 17.76
N LYS A 263 -34.53 -5.54 18.80
CA LYS A 263 -34.72 -4.09 18.88
C LYS A 263 -33.39 -3.34 18.74
N ARG A 264 -32.34 -3.72 19.48
CA ARG A 264 -31.02 -3.08 19.37
C ARG A 264 -30.38 -3.26 17.99
N CYS A 265 -30.54 -4.41 17.34
CA CYS A 265 -30.12 -4.59 15.94
C CYS A 265 -30.92 -3.70 14.96
N ILE A 266 -32.19 -3.39 15.24
CA ILE A 266 -32.99 -2.47 14.42
C ILE A 266 -32.51 -1.02 14.61
N GLU A 267 -32.27 -0.60 15.85
CA GLU A 267 -31.84 0.75 16.25
C GLU A 267 -30.38 1.08 15.90
N VAL A 268 -29.44 0.21 16.25
CA VAL A 268 -28.00 0.51 16.22
C VAL A 268 -27.41 0.46 14.81
N LEU A 269 -27.92 -0.40 13.94
CA LEU A 269 -27.35 -0.54 12.59
C LEU A 269 -27.46 0.74 11.74
N PRO A 270 -28.61 1.45 11.67
CA PRO A 270 -28.68 2.77 11.03
C PRO A 270 -27.79 3.84 11.70
N MET A 271 -27.56 3.75 13.02
CA MET A 271 -26.66 4.66 13.72
C MET A 271 -25.19 4.42 13.34
N LEU A 272 -24.78 3.16 13.19
CA LEU A 272 -23.47 2.78 12.67
C LEU A 272 -23.28 3.24 11.21
N GLU A 273 -24.26 3.02 10.33
CA GLU A 273 -24.20 3.49 8.93
C GLU A 273 -24.01 5.02 8.83
N MET A 274 -24.69 5.81 9.69
CA MET A 274 -24.49 7.27 9.74
C MET A 274 -23.12 7.67 10.28
N LEU A 275 -22.62 7.02 11.33
CA LEU A 275 -21.26 7.28 11.86
C LEU A 275 -20.16 6.89 10.87
N GLU A 276 -20.39 5.85 10.06
CA GLU A 276 -19.49 5.48 8.96
C GLU A 276 -19.47 6.55 7.86
N GLU A 277 -20.63 7.12 7.46
CA GLU A 277 -20.65 8.27 6.54
C GLU A 277 -19.98 9.52 7.15
N PHE A 278 -20.06 9.75 8.46
CA PHE A 278 -19.39 10.88 9.11
C PHE A 278 -17.86 10.70 9.18
N VAL A 279 -17.38 9.52 9.57
CA VAL A 279 -15.93 9.22 9.60
C VAL A 279 -15.34 9.22 8.18
N ALA A 280 -16.06 8.71 7.18
CA ALA A 280 -15.64 8.76 5.77
C ALA A 280 -15.58 10.20 5.19
N ASN A 281 -16.26 11.16 5.83
CA ASN A 281 -16.32 12.57 5.46
C ASN A 281 -15.64 13.48 6.50
N SER A 282 -14.63 12.97 7.23
CA SER A 282 -13.91 13.68 8.30
C SER A 282 -13.47 15.12 7.96
N ARG A 283 -13.20 15.44 6.69
CA ARG A 283 -12.89 16.80 6.18
C ARG A 283 -13.94 17.86 6.55
N GLN A 284 -15.20 17.47 6.79
CA GLN A 284 -16.27 18.40 7.17
C GLN A 284 -16.25 18.80 8.65
N TYR A 285 -15.49 18.07 9.48
CA TYR A 285 -15.48 18.19 10.94
C TYR A 285 -14.11 18.62 11.47
N THR A 286 -14.03 19.05 12.72
CA THR A 286 -12.74 19.21 13.40
C THR A 286 -12.10 17.85 13.69
N ALA A 287 -10.77 17.79 13.80
CA ALA A 287 -10.06 16.55 14.10
C ALA A 287 -10.56 15.86 15.39
N LEU A 288 -10.86 16.65 16.42
CA LEU A 288 -11.43 16.17 17.69
C LEU A 288 -12.82 15.54 17.49
N GLN A 289 -13.71 16.17 16.72
CA GLN A 289 -15.03 15.60 16.40
C GLN A 289 -14.91 14.30 15.59
N ALA A 290 -13.99 14.25 14.62
CA ALA A 290 -13.75 13.04 13.83
C ALA A 290 -13.22 11.87 14.69
N GLN A 291 -12.37 12.17 15.69
CA GLN A 291 -11.94 11.20 16.69
C GLN A 291 -13.11 10.74 17.58
N SER A 292 -13.90 11.67 18.13
CA SER A 292 -15.05 11.32 18.98
C SER A 292 -16.13 10.51 18.24
N TYR A 293 -16.41 10.80 16.97
CA TYR A 293 -17.31 9.96 16.17
C TYR A 293 -16.74 8.55 15.97
N ASN A 294 -15.42 8.41 15.81
CA ASN A 294 -14.78 7.11 15.68
C ASN A 294 -14.82 6.31 17.00
N GLU A 295 -14.57 6.96 18.14
CA GLU A 295 -14.67 6.36 19.48
C GLU A 295 -16.09 5.85 19.77
N VAL A 296 -17.12 6.68 19.53
CA VAL A 296 -18.53 6.29 19.66
C VAL A 296 -18.88 5.12 18.74
N ARG A 297 -18.40 5.14 17.48
CA ARG A 297 -18.63 4.08 16.49
C ARG A 297 -18.01 2.75 16.90
N LEU A 298 -16.82 2.76 17.51
CA LEU A 298 -16.18 1.56 18.06
C LEU A 298 -16.95 1.05 19.28
N ALA A 299 -17.29 1.92 20.24
CA ALA A 299 -18.04 1.58 21.44
C ALA A 299 -19.42 0.95 21.11
N LEU A 300 -20.12 1.44 20.09
CA LEU A 300 -21.39 0.84 19.63
C LEU A 300 -21.23 -0.59 19.09
N ARG A 301 -20.14 -0.89 18.37
CA ARG A 301 -19.88 -2.26 17.88
C ARG A 301 -19.48 -3.20 19.02
N GLU A 302 -18.72 -2.70 19.99
CA GLU A 302 -18.37 -3.44 21.23
C GLU A 302 -19.64 -3.74 22.05
N GLN A 303 -20.50 -2.74 22.32
CA GLN A 303 -21.78 -2.93 23.01
C GLN A 303 -22.75 -3.86 22.26
N LEU A 304 -22.78 -3.82 20.92
CA LEU A 304 -23.58 -4.76 20.14
C LEU A 304 -23.04 -6.20 20.26
N SER A 305 -21.72 -6.38 20.30
CA SER A 305 -21.09 -7.68 20.57
C SER A 305 -21.43 -8.18 21.98
N GLU A 306 -21.32 -7.33 23.01
CA GLU A 306 -21.72 -7.66 24.39
C GLU A 306 -23.20 -8.01 24.51
N ALA A 307 -24.09 -7.31 23.80
CA ALA A 307 -25.52 -7.63 23.76
C ALA A 307 -25.78 -9.03 23.15
N ILE A 308 -25.02 -9.44 22.14
CA ILE A 308 -25.07 -10.82 21.58
C ILE A 308 -24.59 -11.83 22.64
N GLN A 309 -23.55 -11.53 23.43
CA GLN A 309 -23.13 -12.39 24.55
C GLN A 309 -24.24 -12.50 25.61
N ALA A 310 -24.83 -11.38 26.04
CA ALA A 310 -25.85 -11.32 27.08
C ALA A 310 -27.16 -12.02 26.66
N ALA A 311 -27.61 -11.81 25.42
CA ALA A 311 -28.77 -12.53 24.88
C ALA A 311 -28.51 -14.04 24.76
N SER A 312 -27.32 -14.45 24.32
CA SER A 312 -26.91 -15.85 24.29
C SER A 312 -26.92 -16.49 25.69
N TYR A 313 -26.43 -15.77 26.72
CA TYR A 313 -26.50 -16.20 28.12
C TYR A 313 -27.94 -16.35 28.62
N THR A 314 -28.81 -15.36 28.35
CA THR A 314 -30.23 -15.41 28.73
C THR A 314 -30.96 -16.58 28.08
N LEU A 315 -30.71 -16.86 26.80
CA LEU A 315 -31.27 -18.01 26.10
C LEU A 315 -30.83 -19.34 26.75
N LEU A 316 -29.53 -19.52 26.96
CA LEU A 316 -28.94 -20.75 27.51
C LEU A 316 -29.23 -20.97 29.01
N ARG A 317 -29.73 -19.97 29.75
CA ARG A 317 -30.08 -20.09 31.17
C ARG A 317 -31.38 -20.87 31.44
N ASP A 318 -32.29 -20.92 30.46
CA ASP A 318 -33.60 -21.58 30.59
C ASP A 318 -33.90 -22.34 29.29
N LEU A 319 -33.29 -23.53 29.16
CA LEU A 319 -33.39 -24.33 27.93
C LEU A 319 -34.84 -24.74 27.65
N GLU A 320 -35.59 -25.21 28.66
CA GLU A 320 -36.98 -25.67 28.55
C GLU A 320 -37.92 -24.63 27.94
N LYS A 321 -37.67 -23.34 28.20
CA LYS A 321 -38.49 -22.22 27.73
C LYS A 321 -38.04 -21.65 26.39
N ASN A 322 -36.73 -21.63 26.13
CA ASN A 322 -36.14 -20.83 25.06
C ASN A 322 -35.72 -21.65 23.83
N LEU A 323 -35.46 -22.95 23.97
CA LEU A 323 -34.95 -23.81 22.90
C LEU A 323 -35.99 -24.87 22.48
N LYS A 324 -35.85 -25.36 21.25
CA LYS A 324 -36.58 -26.52 20.73
C LYS A 324 -35.83 -27.79 21.14
N PHE A 325 -36.55 -28.83 21.54
CA PHE A 325 -35.95 -30.12 21.93
C PHE A 325 -36.18 -31.13 20.80
N ASP A 326 -35.22 -31.23 19.88
CA ASP A 326 -35.27 -32.18 18.77
C ASP A 326 -35.08 -33.63 19.25
N SER A 327 -34.44 -33.81 20.41
CA SER A 327 -34.48 -35.07 21.16
C SER A 327 -34.28 -34.86 22.66
N ILE A 328 -34.47 -35.91 23.46
CA ILE A 328 -34.20 -35.92 24.92
C ILE A 328 -32.74 -35.52 25.25
N LYS A 329 -31.80 -35.70 24.30
CA LYS A 329 -30.37 -35.37 24.46
C LYS A 329 -29.95 -34.04 23.81
N LEU A 330 -30.80 -33.42 23.00
CA LEU A 330 -30.39 -32.36 22.06
C LEU A 330 -31.44 -31.26 21.99
N ALA A 331 -31.04 -30.04 22.34
CA ALA A 331 -31.84 -28.84 22.17
C ALA A 331 -31.16 -27.86 21.20
N SER A 332 -31.97 -27.16 20.41
CA SER A 332 -31.54 -26.22 19.37
C SER A 332 -32.23 -24.86 19.48
N TYR A 333 -31.51 -23.83 19.02
CA TYR A 333 -32.01 -22.49 18.75
C TYR A 333 -31.62 -22.08 17.34
N GLU A 334 -32.51 -21.39 16.64
CA GLU A 334 -32.22 -20.74 15.36
C GLU A 334 -33.10 -19.49 15.27
N ARG A 335 -32.47 -18.32 15.08
CA ARG A 335 -33.17 -17.06 14.78
C ARG A 335 -32.32 -16.16 13.88
N GLU A 336 -32.96 -15.60 12.87
CA GLU A 336 -32.44 -14.50 12.07
C GLU A 336 -32.94 -13.16 12.62
N PHE A 337 -32.04 -12.18 12.65
CA PHE A 337 -32.26 -10.79 13.04
C PHE A 337 -31.75 -9.88 11.91
N LYS A 338 -32.10 -8.59 11.95
CA LYS A 338 -31.51 -7.60 11.05
C LYS A 338 -29.98 -7.57 11.25
N GLY A 339 -29.22 -8.04 10.25
CA GLY A 339 -27.75 -8.04 10.26
C GLY A 339 -27.06 -9.14 11.07
N LEU A 340 -27.80 -10.11 11.66
CA LEU A 340 -27.24 -11.15 12.51
C LEU A 340 -28.04 -12.46 12.38
N ARG A 341 -27.36 -13.61 12.28
CA ARG A 341 -27.95 -14.94 12.46
C ARG A 341 -27.38 -15.59 13.72
N LEU A 342 -28.23 -16.17 14.56
CA LEU A 342 -27.83 -16.82 15.81
C LEU A 342 -28.45 -18.20 15.92
N ASN A 343 -27.60 -19.23 15.92
CA ASN A 343 -27.97 -20.58 16.25
C ASN A 343 -27.21 -21.04 17.51
N LEU A 344 -27.91 -21.80 18.35
CA LEU A 344 -27.33 -22.46 19.52
C LEU A 344 -27.62 -23.94 19.42
N TRP A 345 -26.62 -24.77 19.66
CA TRP A 345 -26.78 -26.22 19.79
C TRP A 345 -26.36 -26.62 21.20
N VAL A 346 -27.15 -27.46 21.87
CA VAL A 346 -26.93 -27.85 23.27
C VAL A 346 -27.14 -29.35 23.46
N ALA A 347 -26.09 -30.02 23.92
CA ALA A 347 -26.17 -31.36 24.46
C ALA A 347 -26.69 -31.32 25.90
N ILE A 348 -27.70 -32.14 26.19
CA ILE A 348 -28.36 -32.23 27.48
C ILE A 348 -27.75 -33.36 28.30
N ARG A 349 -27.22 -33.03 29.49
CA ARG A 349 -26.62 -34.02 30.39
C ARG A 349 -27.69 -34.94 31.00
N MET A 350 -27.75 -36.17 30.51
CA MET A 350 -28.61 -37.21 31.09
C MET A 350 -28.07 -37.71 32.44
N PRO A 351 -28.94 -38.07 33.40
CA PRO A 351 -28.53 -38.78 34.61
C PRO A 351 -27.94 -40.15 34.25
N THR A 352 -26.70 -40.40 34.65
CA THR A 352 -25.98 -41.64 34.31
C THR A 352 -26.50 -42.82 35.13
N ARG A 353 -26.91 -43.90 34.46
CA ARG A 353 -26.86 -45.25 35.06
C ARG A 353 -25.38 -45.70 35.13
N LYS A 354 -25.09 -46.67 35.99
CA LYS A 354 -23.74 -47.25 36.15
C LYS A 354 -23.13 -47.62 34.77
N PRO A 355 -21.83 -47.36 34.55
CA PRO A 355 -21.19 -47.59 33.25
C PRO A 355 -21.28 -49.05 32.83
N LYS A 356 -21.34 -49.29 31.52
CA LYS A 356 -21.15 -50.62 30.94
C LYS A 356 -19.64 -50.95 30.89
N PRO A 357 -19.23 -52.22 31.00
CA PRO A 357 -17.81 -52.60 31.04
C PRO A 357 -17.07 -52.46 29.70
N ILE A 358 -17.77 -52.04 28.63
CA ILE A 358 -17.18 -51.60 27.37
C ILE A 358 -17.85 -50.27 27.03
N GLU A 359 -17.07 -49.20 27.00
CA GLU A 359 -17.50 -47.92 26.44
C GLU A 359 -17.27 -48.00 24.91
N PRO A 360 -18.31 -47.86 24.07
CA PRO A 360 -18.10 -47.72 22.64
C PRO A 360 -17.36 -46.40 22.36
N GLU A 361 -16.56 -46.35 21.30
CA GLU A 361 -15.90 -45.09 20.91
C GLU A 361 -16.93 -43.97 20.75
N PRO A 362 -16.67 -42.75 21.28
CA PRO A 362 -17.56 -41.62 21.06
C PRO A 362 -17.55 -41.24 19.58
N GLU A 363 -18.74 -41.26 18.97
CA GLU A 363 -18.96 -40.76 17.62
C GLU A 363 -18.70 -39.23 17.58
N PRO A 364 -17.99 -38.71 16.57
CA PRO A 364 -17.75 -37.27 16.46
C PRO A 364 -19.08 -36.53 16.23
N VAL A 365 -19.31 -35.46 16.99
CA VAL A 365 -20.56 -34.69 16.90
C VAL A 365 -20.56 -33.86 15.62
N GLU A 366 -21.38 -34.24 14.65
CA GLU A 366 -21.60 -33.49 13.41
C GLU A 366 -22.76 -32.50 13.56
N LEU A 367 -22.48 -31.23 13.28
CA LEU A 367 -23.39 -30.10 13.35
C LEU A 367 -23.54 -29.47 11.96
N SER A 368 -24.77 -29.06 11.63
CA SER A 368 -25.08 -28.31 10.41
C SER A 368 -25.97 -27.13 10.76
N PHE A 369 -25.66 -25.95 10.21
CA PHE A 369 -26.35 -24.69 10.44
C PHE A 369 -26.82 -24.10 9.10
N PRO A 370 -27.94 -24.59 8.51
CA PRO A 370 -28.34 -24.25 7.14
C PRO A 370 -28.51 -22.75 6.89
N ALA A 371 -29.08 -21.99 7.84
CA ALA A 371 -29.27 -20.54 7.70
C ALA A 371 -27.95 -19.76 7.59
N MET A 372 -26.84 -20.29 8.12
CA MET A 372 -25.51 -19.66 8.01
C MET A 372 -24.62 -20.31 6.94
N ARG A 373 -25.05 -21.46 6.40
CA ARG A 373 -24.29 -22.35 5.50
C ARG A 373 -22.95 -22.79 6.08
N VAL A 374 -22.99 -23.32 7.31
CA VAL A 374 -21.81 -23.79 8.05
C VAL A 374 -22.05 -25.22 8.54
N GLY A 375 -21.08 -26.10 8.32
CA GLY A 375 -20.98 -27.42 8.95
C GLY A 375 -19.80 -27.47 9.91
N VAL A 376 -19.93 -28.16 11.05
CA VAL A 376 -18.85 -28.35 12.03
C VAL A 376 -18.88 -29.79 12.52
N LYS A 377 -17.76 -30.51 12.42
CA LYS A 377 -17.56 -31.82 13.07
C LYS A 377 -16.61 -31.63 14.25
N LEU A 378 -17.10 -31.87 15.47
CA LEU A 378 -16.30 -31.77 16.68
C LEU A 378 -15.41 -33.02 16.87
N PRO A 379 -14.17 -32.86 17.36
CA PRO A 379 -13.26 -33.97 17.61
C PRO A 379 -13.72 -34.82 18.80
N LYS A 380 -13.44 -36.13 18.75
CA LYS A 380 -13.81 -37.14 19.76
C LYS A 380 -13.40 -36.81 21.21
N ILE A 381 -12.45 -35.90 21.40
CA ILE A 381 -11.93 -35.47 22.71
C ILE A 381 -12.90 -34.56 23.49
N ILE A 382 -13.91 -34.00 22.82
CA ILE A 382 -14.93 -33.16 23.46
C ILE A 382 -16.09 -34.06 23.93
N ASP A 383 -16.24 -34.23 25.25
CA ASP A 383 -17.37 -34.96 25.84
C ASP A 383 -18.71 -34.28 25.51
N GLY A 384 -19.41 -34.84 24.53
CA GLY A 384 -20.73 -34.41 24.07
C GLY A 384 -21.87 -34.57 25.09
N SER A 385 -21.60 -34.76 26.38
CA SER A 385 -22.62 -34.80 27.44
C SER A 385 -23.00 -33.44 28.05
N CYS A 386 -22.14 -32.41 27.92
CA CYS A 386 -22.30 -31.11 28.61
C CYS A 386 -21.98 -29.88 27.74
N VAL A 387 -21.99 -30.04 26.40
CA VAL A 387 -21.50 -29.05 25.44
C VAL A 387 -22.61 -28.14 24.95
N CYS A 388 -22.34 -26.83 24.88
CA CYS A 388 -23.03 -25.93 23.96
C CYS A 388 -22.07 -25.49 22.86
N VAL A 389 -22.54 -25.46 21.61
CA VAL A 389 -21.90 -24.74 20.51
C VAL A 389 -22.79 -23.57 20.12
N ARG A 390 -22.24 -22.35 20.17
CA ARG A 390 -22.85 -21.20 19.51
C ARG A 390 -22.26 -21.07 18.11
N ALA A 391 -23.14 -20.84 17.14
CA ALA A 391 -22.79 -20.33 15.84
C ALA A 391 -23.55 -19.01 15.63
N ALA A 392 -22.83 -17.89 15.55
CA ALA A 392 -23.43 -16.57 15.34
C ALA A 392 -22.71 -15.85 14.20
N ARG A 393 -23.43 -15.54 13.12
CA ARG A 393 -22.87 -14.85 11.94
C ARG A 393 -23.36 -13.41 11.92
N SER A 394 -22.46 -12.49 12.26
CA SER A 394 -22.68 -11.04 12.13
C SER A 394 -22.40 -10.65 10.67
N MET A 395 -23.36 -10.02 10.00
CA MET A 395 -23.19 -9.58 8.61
C MET A 395 -22.28 -8.36 8.48
N ILE A 396 -22.06 -7.63 9.58
CA ILE A 396 -21.12 -6.51 9.71
C ILE A 396 -19.92 -6.96 10.54
N ASP A 397 -18.74 -6.44 10.21
CA ASP A 397 -17.54 -6.63 11.00
C ASP A 397 -17.59 -5.77 12.27
N LEU A 398 -17.69 -6.43 13.44
CA LEU A 398 -17.76 -5.78 14.74
C LEU A 398 -16.40 -5.62 15.42
N ILE A 399 -15.33 -6.23 14.90
CA ILE A 399 -14.08 -6.45 15.68
C ILE A 399 -12.80 -6.02 14.95
N SER A 400 -12.70 -6.13 13.62
CA SER A 400 -11.46 -5.86 12.88
C SER A 400 -10.95 -4.44 13.06
N GLU A 401 -11.83 -3.45 13.24
CA GLU A 401 -11.40 -2.06 13.42
C GLU A 401 -10.60 -1.82 14.71
N SER A 402 -10.72 -2.72 15.70
CA SER A 402 -9.89 -2.69 16.92
C SER A 402 -8.48 -3.26 16.72
N SER A 403 -8.17 -3.81 15.54
CA SER A 403 -6.85 -4.34 15.20
C SER A 403 -5.83 -3.25 14.93
N ARG A 404 -4.63 -3.44 15.46
CA ARG A 404 -3.44 -2.61 15.20
C ARG A 404 -3.07 -2.51 13.71
N SER A 405 -3.54 -3.42 12.86
CA SER A 405 -3.29 -3.45 11.41
C SER A 405 -4.41 -2.84 10.56
N PHE A 406 -5.51 -2.37 11.15
CA PHE A 406 -6.66 -1.82 10.42
C PHE A 406 -6.46 -0.36 10.01
N ALA A 407 -6.17 0.50 10.98
CA ALA A 407 -6.02 1.94 10.77
C ALA A 407 -4.77 2.28 9.94
N LEU A 408 -4.84 3.35 9.16
CA LEU A 408 -3.65 3.92 8.49
C LEU A 408 -2.81 4.67 9.55
N ALA A 409 -1.53 4.30 9.69
CA ALA A 409 -0.69 4.77 10.80
C ALA A 409 -0.34 6.28 10.76
N ALA A 410 -0.40 6.92 9.59
CA ALA A 410 -0.14 8.35 9.43
C ALA A 410 -1.00 8.93 8.29
N GLU A 411 -1.45 10.18 8.42
CA GLU A 411 -2.09 10.89 7.30
C GLU A 411 -1.07 11.36 6.27
N MET A 412 -1.47 11.39 4.99
CA MET A 412 -0.65 11.88 3.89
C MET A 412 -0.27 13.37 4.08
N PRO A 413 1.03 13.73 4.09
CA PRO A 413 1.48 15.12 4.06
C PRO A 413 0.92 15.87 2.85
N ASN A 414 0.56 17.14 3.01
CA ASN A 414 0.02 18.01 1.97
C ASN A 414 -1.29 17.54 1.29
N ARG A 415 -2.00 16.53 1.81
CA ARG A 415 -3.23 15.94 1.23
C ARG A 415 -4.26 16.94 0.68
N TYR A 416 -4.42 18.09 1.33
CA TYR A 416 -5.41 19.12 0.97
C TYR A 416 -4.82 20.39 0.34
N VAL A 417 -3.49 20.49 0.21
CA VAL A 417 -2.81 21.62 -0.45
C VAL A 417 -3.21 21.68 -1.92
N ASP A 418 -3.36 22.90 -2.46
CA ASP A 418 -3.64 23.13 -3.88
C ASP A 418 -2.35 23.40 -4.69
N LEU A 419 -2.47 23.26 -6.02
CA LEU A 419 -1.33 23.34 -6.93
C LEU A 419 -0.71 24.75 -7.02
N PHE A 420 -1.45 25.81 -6.68
CA PHE A 420 -0.90 27.16 -6.64
C PHE A 420 -0.02 27.34 -5.40
N VAL A 421 -0.52 27.01 -4.21
CA VAL A 421 0.25 27.11 -2.95
C VAL A 421 1.49 26.21 -2.98
N PHE A 422 1.37 25.02 -3.59
CA PHE A 422 2.50 24.11 -3.82
C PHE A 422 3.57 24.72 -4.74
N ASN A 423 3.20 25.20 -5.94
CA ASN A 423 4.17 25.80 -6.87
C ASN A 423 4.84 27.05 -6.28
N VAL A 424 4.08 27.91 -5.59
CA VAL A 424 4.64 29.12 -4.96
C VAL A 424 5.68 28.77 -3.88
N LYS A 425 5.45 27.72 -3.08
CA LYS A 425 6.45 27.21 -2.13
C LYS A 425 7.67 26.62 -2.84
N GLU A 426 7.47 25.68 -3.77
CA GLU A 426 8.57 25.07 -4.54
C GLU A 426 9.43 26.15 -5.20
N HIS A 427 8.82 27.16 -5.82
CA HIS A 427 9.54 28.24 -6.48
C HIS A 427 10.38 29.08 -5.49
N ILE A 428 9.83 29.40 -4.31
CA ILE A 428 10.57 30.14 -3.27
C ILE A 428 11.78 29.34 -2.81
N ASP A 429 11.62 28.03 -2.57
CA ASP A 429 12.70 27.18 -2.06
C ASP A 429 13.74 26.81 -3.15
N THR A 430 13.29 26.62 -4.41
CA THR A 430 14.14 26.55 -5.61
C THR A 430 15.05 27.77 -5.74
N TYR A 431 14.52 28.96 -5.44
CA TYR A 431 15.29 30.22 -5.50
C TYR A 431 16.20 30.46 -4.30
N LYS A 432 15.94 29.88 -3.12
CA LYS A 432 16.89 29.83 -2.01
C LYS A 432 18.08 28.92 -2.37
N LEU A 433 17.77 27.68 -2.76
CA LEU A 433 18.79 26.69 -3.15
C LEU A 433 19.65 27.19 -4.33
N LYS A 434 19.07 27.90 -5.30
CA LYS A 434 19.85 28.55 -6.36
C LYS A 434 20.86 29.55 -5.80
N LYS A 435 20.45 30.45 -4.89
CA LYS A 435 21.36 31.44 -4.26
C LYS A 435 22.47 30.74 -3.49
N GLU A 436 22.13 29.73 -2.69
CA GLU A 436 23.09 28.93 -1.93
C GLU A 436 24.11 28.23 -2.86
N GLN A 437 23.65 27.60 -3.94
CA GLN A 437 24.52 26.98 -4.94
C GLN A 437 25.40 28.01 -5.67
N ASP A 438 24.87 29.19 -6.03
CA ASP A 438 25.62 30.24 -6.72
C ASP A 438 26.62 30.94 -5.77
N GLU A 439 26.33 31.03 -4.47
CA GLU A 439 27.28 31.40 -3.43
C GLU A 439 28.41 30.37 -3.27
N ILE A 440 28.08 29.06 -3.23
CA ILE A 440 29.07 27.98 -3.16
C ILE A 440 30.01 28.05 -4.38
N ARG A 441 29.45 28.21 -5.59
CA ARG A 441 30.21 28.41 -6.83
C ARG A 441 31.08 29.68 -6.77
N SER A 442 30.55 30.77 -6.22
CA SER A 442 31.29 32.04 -6.09
C SER A 442 32.46 31.94 -5.10
N LYS A 443 32.26 31.28 -3.94
CA LYS A 443 33.29 30.99 -2.93
C LYS A 443 34.39 30.09 -3.53
N PHE A 444 34.01 28.97 -4.13
CA PHE A 444 34.92 28.05 -4.83
C PHE A 444 35.78 28.76 -5.89
N TYR A 445 35.17 29.54 -6.79
CA TYR A 445 35.92 30.31 -7.78
C TYR A 445 36.75 31.44 -7.16
N LYS A 446 36.40 31.97 -5.98
CA LYS A 446 37.22 32.96 -5.26
C LYS A 446 38.48 32.30 -4.70
N GLU A 447 38.34 31.18 -3.99
CA GLU A 447 39.45 30.39 -3.44
C GLU A 447 40.41 29.93 -4.54
N ILE A 448 39.89 29.46 -5.69
CA ILE A 448 40.74 29.14 -6.85
C ILE A 448 41.48 30.36 -7.38
N ARG A 449 40.84 31.54 -7.51
CA ARG A 449 41.52 32.77 -7.97
C ARG A 449 42.57 33.25 -6.96
N GLU A 450 42.38 33.00 -5.68
CA GLU A 450 43.33 33.33 -4.62
C GLU A 450 44.55 32.39 -4.69
N LYS A 451 44.34 31.07 -4.79
CA LYS A 451 45.42 30.07 -5.01
C LYS A 451 46.18 30.25 -6.34
N ILE A 452 45.47 30.55 -7.43
CA ILE A 452 46.10 30.89 -8.73
C ILE A 452 47.02 32.09 -8.57
N ARG A 453 46.55 33.17 -7.91
CA ARG A 453 47.36 34.37 -7.67
C ARG A 453 48.57 34.09 -6.76
N GLU A 454 48.42 33.23 -5.76
CA GLU A 454 49.53 32.79 -4.89
C GLU A 454 50.60 32.03 -5.69
N LEU A 455 50.20 31.07 -6.54
CA LEU A 455 51.10 30.33 -7.42
C LEU A 455 51.74 31.21 -8.50
N GLU A 456 50.98 32.11 -9.14
CA GLU A 456 51.49 33.11 -10.09
C GLU A 456 52.54 34.02 -9.42
N ASN A 457 52.28 34.49 -8.21
CA ASN A 457 53.22 35.30 -7.44
C ASN A 457 54.47 34.49 -7.03
N PHE A 458 54.32 33.22 -6.64
CA PHE A 458 55.43 32.34 -6.27
C PHE A 458 56.34 32.04 -7.47
N LEU A 459 55.76 31.68 -8.62
CA LEU A 459 56.47 31.47 -9.88
C LEU A 459 57.16 32.75 -10.38
N LYS A 460 56.57 33.92 -10.13
CA LYS A 460 57.16 35.22 -10.46
C LYS A 460 58.26 35.66 -9.47
N ALA A 461 58.19 35.22 -8.20
CA ALA A 461 59.20 35.49 -7.18
C ALA A 461 60.43 34.58 -7.30
N ASN A 462 60.30 33.38 -7.89
CA ASN A 462 61.38 32.44 -8.15
C ASN A 462 61.56 32.13 -9.66
N PRO A 463 62.10 33.04 -10.49
CA PRO A 463 62.19 32.85 -11.94
C PRO A 463 63.20 31.79 -12.40
N TYR A 464 64.10 31.35 -11.52
CA TYR A 464 65.32 30.60 -11.87
C TYR A 464 65.32 29.14 -11.39
N THR A 465 64.31 28.68 -10.66
CA THR A 465 64.17 27.29 -10.21
C THR A 465 63.22 26.51 -11.11
N LYS A 466 63.47 25.20 -11.29
CA LYS A 466 62.59 24.28 -12.04
C LYS A 466 61.35 23.92 -11.23
N ASN A 467 60.45 24.89 -11.09
CA ASN A 467 59.16 24.76 -10.41
C ASN A 467 58.15 24.09 -11.36
N GLU A 468 58.40 22.82 -11.69
CA GLU A 468 57.58 22.05 -12.63
C GLU A 468 56.27 21.62 -11.97
N LYS A 469 56.30 21.20 -10.70
CA LYS A 469 55.11 20.85 -9.91
C LYS A 469 54.17 22.04 -9.73
N GLU A 470 54.70 23.21 -9.41
CA GLU A 470 53.89 24.42 -9.16
C GLU A 470 53.26 24.97 -10.46
N LYS A 471 53.80 24.60 -11.63
CA LYS A 471 53.15 24.81 -12.92
C LYS A 471 52.06 23.79 -13.21
N GLU A 472 52.27 22.52 -12.87
CA GLU A 472 51.22 21.49 -12.93
C GLU A 472 50.06 21.82 -11.98
N ASP A 473 50.34 22.26 -10.76
CA ASP A 473 49.33 22.76 -9.81
C ASP A 473 48.61 24.01 -10.34
N LEU A 474 49.31 24.96 -10.96
CA LEU A 474 48.68 26.14 -11.57
C LEU A 474 47.75 25.75 -12.73
N ASP A 475 48.14 24.80 -13.57
CA ASP A 475 47.29 24.25 -14.63
C ASP A 475 46.08 23.51 -14.02
N ASN A 476 46.30 22.67 -12.99
CA ASN A 476 45.25 21.95 -12.27
C ASN A 476 44.22 22.90 -11.62
N TYR A 477 44.66 23.93 -10.90
CA TYR A 477 43.74 24.92 -10.30
C TYR A 477 42.99 25.75 -11.36
N ASN A 478 43.59 26.00 -12.53
CA ASN A 478 42.87 26.60 -13.65
C ASN A 478 41.82 25.65 -14.24
N MET A 479 42.10 24.34 -14.31
CA MET A 479 41.19 23.30 -14.82
C MET A 479 40.12 22.83 -13.82
N ALA A 480 40.31 23.07 -12.52
CA ALA A 480 39.37 22.65 -11.48
C ALA A 480 37.94 23.19 -11.68
N GLU A 481 36.96 22.30 -11.53
CA GLU A 481 35.53 22.59 -11.67
C GLU A 481 34.82 22.54 -10.30
N PRO A 482 33.76 23.35 -10.09
CA PRO A 482 33.03 23.35 -8.82
C PRO A 482 32.40 21.97 -8.55
N PRO A 483 32.18 21.61 -7.27
CA PRO A 483 31.54 20.35 -6.92
C PRO A 483 30.20 20.19 -7.64
N PHE A 484 29.86 18.95 -8.01
CA PHE A 484 28.62 18.66 -8.70
C PHE A 484 27.43 19.09 -7.82
N LEU A 485 26.63 20.01 -8.35
CA LEU A 485 25.45 20.57 -7.70
C LEU A 485 24.27 20.36 -8.65
N PRO A 486 23.26 19.54 -8.26
CA PRO A 486 22.15 19.19 -9.13
C PRO A 486 21.29 20.42 -9.48
N ASP A 487 20.56 20.33 -10.58
CA ASP A 487 19.57 21.34 -10.98
C ASP A 487 18.53 21.53 -9.86
N PRO A 488 18.33 22.75 -9.32
CA PRO A 488 17.48 22.96 -8.15
C PRO A 488 16.07 22.37 -8.27
N ARG A 489 15.44 22.40 -9.46
CA ARG A 489 14.12 21.80 -9.67
C ARG A 489 14.13 20.28 -9.66
N THR A 490 15.16 19.64 -10.25
CA THR A 490 15.33 18.19 -10.18
C THR A 490 15.59 17.74 -8.74
N TYR A 491 16.42 18.48 -7.99
CA TYR A 491 16.65 18.21 -6.57
C TYR A 491 15.35 18.24 -5.75
N PHE A 492 14.50 19.27 -5.90
CA PHE A 492 13.22 19.30 -5.19
C PHE A 492 12.23 18.22 -5.66
N ALA A 493 12.29 17.78 -6.92
CA ALA A 493 11.55 16.60 -7.38
C ALA A 493 11.99 15.32 -6.66
N GLU A 494 13.30 15.08 -6.59
CA GLU A 494 13.90 13.94 -5.86
C GLU A 494 13.57 14.01 -4.36
N GLN A 495 13.65 15.18 -3.72
CA GLN A 495 13.29 15.33 -2.31
C GLN A 495 11.81 15.06 -2.02
N ASN A 496 10.89 15.45 -2.92
CA ASN A 496 9.48 15.12 -2.78
C ASN A 496 9.23 13.60 -2.90
N GLU A 497 9.86 12.94 -3.88
CA GLU A 497 9.75 11.49 -4.05
C GLU A 497 10.35 10.74 -2.84
N LEU A 498 11.48 11.21 -2.31
CA LEU A 498 12.10 10.69 -1.09
C LEU A 498 11.23 10.94 0.15
N ALA A 499 10.56 12.08 0.26
CA ALA A 499 9.60 12.37 1.34
C ALA A 499 8.38 11.43 1.25
N PHE A 500 7.87 11.17 0.06
CA PHE A 500 6.79 10.20 -0.15
C PHE A 500 7.23 8.77 0.19
N LYS A 501 8.44 8.35 -0.21
CA LYS A 501 9.05 7.06 0.17
C LYS A 501 9.25 6.94 1.69
N LYS A 502 9.58 8.02 2.40
CA LYS A 502 9.64 8.05 3.88
C LYS A 502 8.24 7.92 4.51
N TYR A 503 7.23 8.56 3.94
CA TYR A 503 5.83 8.42 4.37
C TYR A 503 5.32 6.98 4.20
N LEU A 504 5.57 6.33 3.05
CA LEU A 504 5.20 4.92 2.84
C LEU A 504 5.87 3.99 3.87
N LYS A 505 7.17 4.17 4.14
CA LYS A 505 7.88 3.43 5.21
C LYS A 505 7.28 3.66 6.61
N THR A 506 6.65 4.80 6.86
CA THR A 506 5.97 5.11 8.13
C THR A 506 4.60 4.43 8.23
N CYS A 507 3.93 4.17 7.09
CA CYS A 507 2.66 3.46 7.05
C CYS A 507 2.81 1.93 7.06
N MET A 508 4.03 1.41 6.88
CA MET A 508 4.30 -0.02 6.71
C MET A 508 4.11 -0.81 8.03
N THR A 509 2.99 -1.53 8.13
CA THR A 509 2.65 -2.32 9.33
C THR A 509 3.48 -3.60 9.41
N ARG A 510 4.29 -3.74 10.48
CA ARG A 510 5.06 -4.97 10.76
C ARG A 510 4.19 -6.04 11.45
N THR A 511 3.76 -7.03 10.67
CA THR A 511 3.08 -8.25 11.17
C THR A 511 4.07 -9.35 11.55
N ARG A 512 3.67 -10.22 12.48
CA ARG A 512 4.38 -11.46 12.85
C ARG A 512 4.02 -12.61 11.91
N PRO A 513 4.77 -13.74 11.90
CA PRO A 513 4.37 -14.96 11.21
C PRO A 513 2.94 -15.40 11.58
N GLY A 514 2.10 -15.60 10.57
CA GLY A 514 0.69 -15.98 10.72
C GLY A 514 -0.23 -14.91 11.33
N GLU A 515 0.17 -13.64 11.38
CA GLU A 515 -0.69 -12.49 11.68
C GLU A 515 -1.19 -11.85 10.37
N ILE A 516 -2.50 -11.61 10.25
CA ILE A 516 -3.10 -11.03 9.03
C ILE A 516 -2.98 -9.51 9.04
N ASN A 517 -2.37 -8.96 7.98
CA ASN A 517 -2.26 -7.52 7.76
C ASN A 517 -3.54 -6.97 7.10
N LEU A 518 -4.37 -6.22 7.84
CA LEU A 518 -5.61 -5.61 7.33
C LEU A 518 -5.39 -4.38 6.41
N ARG A 519 -4.14 -3.98 6.18
CA ARG A 519 -3.78 -3.05 5.09
C ARG A 519 -3.66 -3.76 3.74
N LYS A 520 -3.29 -5.06 3.73
CA LYS A 520 -3.25 -5.93 2.54
C LYS A 520 -4.55 -6.72 2.33
N TYR A 521 -5.22 -7.14 3.41
CA TYR A 521 -6.43 -7.98 3.38
C TYR A 521 -7.66 -7.29 4.02
N ARG A 522 -8.87 -7.69 3.64
CA ARG A 522 -10.15 -7.21 4.22
C ARG A 522 -11.02 -8.41 4.57
N ILE A 523 -11.67 -8.37 5.73
CA ILE A 523 -12.68 -9.38 6.08
C ILE A 523 -13.97 -9.07 5.30
N CYS A 524 -14.47 -10.07 4.56
CA CYS A 524 -15.65 -9.96 3.71
C CYS A 524 -16.64 -11.09 4.01
N GLY A 525 -17.94 -10.85 3.79
CA GLY A 525 -18.99 -11.85 4.04
C GLY A 525 -19.39 -12.02 5.52
N GLY A 526 -19.02 -11.06 6.37
CA GLY A 526 -19.32 -11.04 7.80
C GLY A 526 -18.29 -11.77 8.68
N VAL A 527 -18.55 -11.79 9.99
CA VAL A 527 -17.77 -12.54 11.00
C VAL A 527 -18.61 -13.67 11.55
N LEU A 528 -18.02 -14.87 11.64
CA LEU A 528 -18.66 -16.08 12.14
C LEU A 528 -18.07 -16.46 13.51
N ASN A 529 -18.79 -16.13 14.58
CA ASN A 529 -18.48 -16.59 15.93
C ASN A 529 -18.89 -18.05 16.08
N LEU A 530 -17.92 -18.96 16.06
CA LEU A 530 -18.07 -20.36 16.50
C LEU A 530 -17.44 -20.49 17.88
N ASP A 531 -18.26 -20.63 18.92
CA ASP A 531 -17.81 -20.69 20.32
C ASP A 531 -18.21 -22.02 20.97
N LEU A 532 -17.27 -22.66 21.67
CA LEU A 532 -17.52 -23.82 22.53
C LEU A 532 -17.79 -23.35 23.96
N LEU A 533 -19.00 -23.57 24.47
CA LEU A 533 -19.52 -22.94 25.68
C LEU A 533 -19.94 -23.97 26.73
N THR A 534 -19.70 -23.65 28.00
CA THR A 534 -20.26 -24.38 29.13
C THR A 534 -21.71 -23.94 29.35
N THR A 535 -22.63 -24.88 29.54
CA THR A 535 -24.04 -24.57 29.80
C THR A 535 -24.22 -23.92 31.19
N PRO A 536 -24.93 -22.78 31.32
CA PRO A 536 -25.23 -22.17 32.61
C PRO A 536 -26.08 -23.08 33.51
N PRO A 537 -26.06 -22.88 34.85
CA PRO A 537 -26.89 -23.66 35.78
C PRO A 537 -28.39 -23.53 35.47
N GLN A 538 -29.01 -24.65 35.09
CA GLN A 538 -30.42 -24.69 34.69
C GLN A 538 -31.39 -24.57 35.89
N PRO A 539 -32.61 -24.06 35.67
CA PRO A 539 -33.69 -24.13 36.65
C PRO A 539 -34.03 -25.59 37.01
N LYS A 540 -34.18 -25.86 38.31
CA LYS A 540 -34.62 -27.15 38.85
C LYS A 540 -36.00 -26.99 39.49
N ARG A 541 -36.96 -27.80 39.04
CA ARG A 541 -38.30 -27.88 39.61
C ARG A 541 -38.26 -28.78 40.86
N MET A 542 -38.61 -28.24 42.01
CA MET A 542 -38.68 -28.95 43.29
C MET A 542 -40.13 -29.32 43.63
N GLN A 543 -40.33 -30.13 44.68
CA GLN A 543 -41.68 -30.39 45.21
C GLN A 543 -42.36 -29.08 45.63
N GLY A 544 -43.69 -29.00 45.48
CA GLY A 544 -44.46 -27.78 45.78
C GLY A 544 -44.37 -26.68 44.71
N SER A 545 -44.02 -27.04 43.46
CA SER A 545 -43.94 -26.11 42.31
C SER A 545 -42.88 -25.00 42.43
N VAL A 546 -41.96 -25.10 43.38
CA VAL A 546 -40.84 -24.15 43.55
C VAL A 546 -39.79 -24.40 42.47
N ILE A 547 -39.37 -23.33 41.77
CA ILE A 547 -38.27 -23.38 40.80
C ILE A 547 -37.04 -22.73 41.44
N VAL A 548 -35.92 -23.46 41.48
CA VAL A 548 -34.65 -22.99 42.04
C VAL A 548 -33.59 -22.95 40.94
N THR A 549 -32.87 -21.84 40.82
CA THR A 549 -31.77 -21.68 39.84
C THR A 549 -30.55 -21.11 40.53
N THR A 550 -29.39 -21.79 40.44
CA THR A 550 -28.13 -21.25 40.95
C THR A 550 -27.70 -20.07 40.09
N PHE A 551 -27.31 -18.96 40.71
CA PHE A 551 -26.84 -17.77 40.00
C PHE A 551 -25.34 -17.60 40.16
N GLN A 552 -24.61 -17.55 39.05
CA GLN A 552 -23.17 -17.31 39.00
C GLN A 552 -22.93 -15.87 38.53
N LEU A 553 -21.96 -15.20 39.16
CA LEU A 553 -21.52 -13.85 38.83
C LEU A 553 -20.03 -13.89 38.44
N PRO A 554 -19.59 -13.13 37.42
CA PRO A 554 -20.39 -12.30 36.52
C PRO A 554 -21.32 -13.11 35.59
N LYS A 555 -22.30 -12.45 34.96
CA LYS A 555 -23.33 -13.07 34.10
C LYS A 555 -22.80 -13.42 32.69
N THR A 556 -21.56 -13.89 32.60
CA THR A 556 -20.86 -14.12 31.33
C THR A 556 -20.91 -15.59 30.92
N LEU A 557 -20.97 -15.85 29.62
CA LEU A 557 -20.75 -17.19 29.07
C LEU A 557 -19.32 -17.63 29.36
N GLN A 558 -19.15 -18.86 29.85
CA GLN A 558 -17.83 -19.44 30.12
C GLN A 558 -17.40 -20.32 28.94
N PRO A 559 -16.34 -19.97 28.20
CA PRO A 559 -15.83 -20.82 27.14
C PRO A 559 -15.28 -22.13 27.73
N MET A 560 -15.59 -23.24 27.09
CA MET A 560 -15.00 -24.53 27.42
C MET A 560 -13.54 -24.56 26.94
N LYS A 561 -12.62 -25.11 27.74
CA LYS A 561 -11.19 -25.17 27.42
C LYS A 561 -10.92 -26.13 26.25
N TYR A 562 -10.91 -25.59 25.03
CA TYR A 562 -10.50 -26.30 23.81
C TYR A 562 -9.47 -25.46 23.04
N GLN A 563 -8.21 -25.90 23.10
CA GLN A 563 -7.10 -25.33 22.34
C GLN A 563 -6.08 -26.43 22.03
N VAL A 564 -5.85 -26.70 20.75
CA VAL A 564 -4.88 -27.68 20.25
C VAL A 564 -3.98 -26.97 19.24
N GLN A 565 -2.67 -26.94 19.47
CA GLN A 565 -1.72 -26.56 18.41
C GLN A 565 -1.29 -27.81 17.67
N TYR A 566 -1.64 -27.90 16.39
CA TYR A 566 -0.96 -28.77 15.45
C TYR A 566 0.31 -28.08 14.98
N ARG A 567 1.42 -28.82 14.90
CA ARG A 567 2.61 -28.43 14.13
C ARG A 567 2.83 -29.52 13.11
N ALA A 568 2.92 -29.17 11.84
CA ALA A 568 3.26 -30.15 10.82
C ALA A 568 4.64 -30.77 11.14
N PRO A 569 4.82 -32.09 10.99
CA PRO A 569 6.14 -32.69 11.13
C PRO A 569 7.08 -32.08 10.09
N SER A 570 8.33 -31.82 10.47
CA SER A 570 9.36 -31.29 9.57
C SER A 570 9.54 -32.24 8.37
N PRO A 571 9.56 -31.73 7.13
CA PRO A 571 9.80 -32.58 5.96
C PRO A 571 11.16 -33.28 6.06
N PRO A 572 11.28 -34.54 5.58
CA PRO A 572 12.53 -35.28 5.65
C PRO A 572 13.67 -34.58 4.89
N PRO A 573 14.93 -34.71 5.34
CA PRO A 573 16.09 -34.24 4.58
C PRO A 573 16.12 -34.85 3.16
N PRO A 574 16.42 -34.05 2.12
CA PRO A 574 16.45 -34.54 0.75
C PRO A 574 17.55 -35.60 0.58
N GLY A 575 17.16 -36.77 0.05
CA GLY A 575 18.06 -37.92 -0.17
C GLY A 575 17.77 -39.15 0.69
N VAL A 576 16.93 -39.05 1.72
CA VAL A 576 16.54 -40.22 2.54
C VAL A 576 15.40 -41.00 1.86
N THR A 577 15.71 -42.13 1.24
CA THR A 577 14.70 -43.09 0.76
C THR A 577 14.08 -43.84 1.94
N ARG A 578 12.94 -43.35 2.42
CA ARG A 578 12.11 -43.99 3.46
C ARG A 578 11.42 -45.26 2.93
N THR A 579 11.13 -46.17 3.85
CA THR A 579 10.27 -47.34 3.60
C THR A 579 8.79 -46.93 3.52
N PRO A 580 7.93 -47.71 2.83
CA PRO A 580 6.49 -47.45 2.81
C PRO A 580 5.84 -47.47 4.21
N GLU A 581 6.28 -48.37 5.09
CA GLU A 581 5.73 -48.50 6.46
C GLU A 581 5.98 -47.26 7.32
N GLU A 582 7.14 -46.59 7.17
CA GLU A 582 7.43 -45.33 7.86
C GLU A 582 6.51 -44.20 7.37
N ILE A 583 6.22 -44.17 6.06
CA ILE A 583 5.32 -43.20 5.44
C ILE A 583 3.88 -43.43 5.91
N GLU A 584 3.40 -44.67 5.93
CA GLU A 584 2.08 -45.02 6.49
C GLU A 584 1.98 -44.68 7.98
N GLN A 585 3.03 -44.92 8.77
CA GLN A 585 3.06 -44.55 10.18
C GLN A 585 3.07 -43.03 10.41
N GLU A 586 3.75 -42.24 9.56
CA GLU A 586 3.69 -40.78 9.63
C GLU A 586 2.31 -40.25 9.22
N ILE A 587 1.72 -40.75 8.13
CA ILE A 587 0.36 -40.42 7.71
C ILE A 587 -0.63 -40.71 8.85
N LYS A 588 -0.57 -41.90 9.45
CA LYS A 588 -1.45 -42.29 10.55
C LYS A 588 -1.24 -41.45 11.82
N LYS A 589 -0.02 -40.98 12.10
CA LYS A 589 0.27 -40.01 13.18
C LYS A 589 -0.28 -38.63 12.88
N VAL A 590 -0.26 -38.19 11.61
CA VAL A 590 -0.85 -36.93 11.15
C VAL A 590 -2.37 -36.98 11.21
N GLU A 591 -3.00 -38.06 10.73
CA GLU A 591 -4.44 -38.29 10.83
C GLU A 591 -4.91 -38.31 12.29
N ALA A 592 -4.24 -39.04 13.18
CA ALA A 592 -4.55 -39.07 14.61
C ALA A 592 -4.31 -37.74 15.35
N GLN A 593 -3.62 -36.77 14.73
CA GLN A 593 -3.56 -35.38 15.21
C GLN A 593 -4.68 -34.53 14.59
N TYR A 594 -4.98 -34.72 13.30
CA TYR A 594 -6.11 -34.09 12.61
C TYR A 594 -7.49 -34.53 13.13
N GLU A 595 -7.62 -35.70 13.76
CA GLU A 595 -8.82 -36.12 14.51
C GLU A 595 -9.05 -35.35 15.82
N LYS A 596 -8.03 -34.64 16.33
CA LYS A 596 -8.12 -33.78 17.53
C LYS A 596 -8.55 -32.35 17.20
N LEU A 597 -8.64 -32.01 15.92
CA LEU A 597 -9.05 -30.71 15.41
C LEU A 597 -10.54 -30.73 15.02
N ALA A 598 -11.25 -29.62 15.24
CA ALA A 598 -12.61 -29.44 14.73
C ALA A 598 -12.57 -29.20 13.22
N LEU A 599 -13.34 -29.96 12.45
CA LEU A 599 -13.42 -29.81 11.00
C LEU A 599 -14.60 -28.90 10.64
N VAL A 600 -14.32 -27.77 10.02
CA VAL A 600 -15.30 -26.74 9.65
C VAL A 600 -15.46 -26.70 8.13
N PHE A 601 -16.71 -26.60 7.69
CA PHE A 601 -17.13 -26.41 6.30
C PHE A 601 -17.94 -25.10 6.22
N ILE A 602 -17.67 -24.26 5.24
CA ILE A 602 -18.38 -23.00 5.01
C ILE A 602 -18.69 -22.86 3.52
N ASP A 603 -19.96 -22.67 3.16
CA ASP A 603 -20.32 -22.19 1.83
C ASP A 603 -20.15 -20.67 1.80
N LEU A 604 -19.39 -20.16 0.84
CA LEU A 604 -19.11 -18.74 0.74
C LEU A 604 -20.37 -17.96 0.27
N PRO A 605 -20.55 -16.71 0.73
CA PRO A 605 -21.64 -15.86 0.25
C PRO A 605 -21.41 -15.46 -1.21
N GLN A 606 -22.50 -15.46 -1.98
CA GLN A 606 -22.51 -15.10 -3.41
C GLN A 606 -22.52 -13.57 -3.63
N ASP A 607 -22.69 -12.80 -2.55
CA ASP A 607 -22.71 -11.33 -2.52
C ASP A 607 -21.28 -10.73 -2.55
N VAL A 608 -20.27 -11.58 -2.41
CA VAL A 608 -18.83 -11.26 -2.47
C VAL A 608 -18.25 -11.88 -3.74
N MET A 609 -17.31 -11.19 -4.41
CA MET A 609 -16.55 -11.75 -5.52
C MET A 609 -15.24 -12.37 -5.02
N TRP A 610 -15.17 -13.69 -5.12
CA TRP A 610 -13.97 -14.46 -4.84
C TRP A 610 -13.17 -14.54 -6.15
N SER A 611 -12.12 -13.73 -6.27
CA SER A 611 -11.18 -13.71 -7.40
C SER A 611 -9.85 -14.42 -7.10
N GLU A 612 -9.60 -14.67 -5.83
CA GLU A 612 -8.42 -15.34 -5.26
C GLU A 612 -8.89 -16.29 -4.15
N PRO A 613 -8.14 -17.36 -3.82
CA PRO A 613 -8.45 -18.26 -2.71
C PRO A 613 -8.50 -17.49 -1.37
N PRO A 614 -9.62 -17.51 -0.64
CA PRO A 614 -9.81 -16.68 0.55
C PRO A 614 -9.05 -17.21 1.77
N ILE A 615 -8.32 -16.32 2.45
CA ILE A 615 -7.59 -16.71 3.67
C ILE A 615 -8.56 -16.77 4.85
N ILE A 616 -8.74 -17.97 5.42
CA ILE A 616 -9.44 -18.13 6.70
C ILE A 616 -8.54 -17.66 7.84
N CYS A 617 -9.08 -16.82 8.71
CA CYS A 617 -8.38 -16.32 9.89
C CYS A 617 -9.29 -16.30 11.11
N GLN A 618 -8.68 -16.33 12.30
CA GLN A 618 -9.37 -16.42 13.58
C GLN A 618 -8.93 -15.27 14.50
N TRP A 619 -9.87 -14.70 15.25
CA TRP A 619 -9.65 -13.53 16.09
C TRP A 619 -9.08 -13.91 17.45
N GLN A 620 -7.93 -13.31 17.82
CA GLN A 620 -7.32 -13.48 19.14
C GLN A 620 -7.58 -12.25 20.01
N GLU A 621 -8.66 -12.28 20.80
CA GLU A 621 -9.11 -11.16 21.65
C GLU A 621 -8.01 -10.57 22.53
N GLN A 622 -7.24 -11.43 23.23
CA GLN A 622 -6.13 -11.03 24.11
C GLN A 622 -5.07 -10.14 23.46
N ARG A 623 -4.99 -10.12 22.12
CA ARG A 623 -3.98 -9.38 21.34
C ARG A 623 -4.61 -8.45 20.29
N LYS A 624 -5.95 -8.40 20.22
CA LYS A 624 -6.77 -7.71 19.21
C LYS A 624 -6.17 -7.82 17.80
N LEU A 625 -6.01 -9.05 17.30
CA LEU A 625 -5.50 -9.35 15.96
C LEU A 625 -6.14 -10.60 15.34
N TRP A 626 -6.06 -10.69 14.02
CA TRP A 626 -6.42 -11.88 13.25
C TRP A 626 -5.19 -12.76 12.99
N THR A 627 -5.34 -14.07 13.15
CA THR A 627 -4.26 -15.04 12.89
C THR A 627 -4.76 -16.26 12.10
N SER A 628 -3.89 -16.83 11.27
CA SER A 628 -4.11 -18.11 10.57
C SER A 628 -3.43 -19.31 11.24
N ASN A 629 -2.65 -19.10 12.31
CA ASN A 629 -1.77 -20.12 12.92
C ASN A 629 -2.47 -21.38 13.48
N TYR A 630 -3.80 -21.38 13.59
CA TYR A 630 -4.60 -22.53 14.06
C TYR A 630 -5.41 -23.20 12.95
N VAL A 631 -5.34 -22.68 11.71
CA VAL A 631 -6.03 -23.19 10.52
C VAL A 631 -5.14 -24.21 9.81
N ASN A 632 -5.66 -25.41 9.61
CA ASN A 632 -4.94 -26.57 9.08
C ASN A 632 -5.80 -27.32 8.05
N ASP A 633 -5.23 -28.19 7.22
CA ASP A 633 -5.97 -28.99 6.22
C ASP A 633 -6.94 -28.14 5.36
N TYR A 634 -6.51 -26.91 4.98
CA TYR A 634 -7.32 -25.96 4.22
C TYR A 634 -7.50 -26.43 2.77
N LYS A 635 -8.76 -26.48 2.33
CA LYS A 635 -9.21 -26.88 1.00
C LYS A 635 -10.27 -25.90 0.52
N PHE A 636 -10.09 -25.36 -0.67
CA PHE A 636 -11.03 -24.48 -1.34
C PHE A 636 -11.51 -25.14 -2.63
N ASN A 637 -12.81 -25.05 -2.89
CA ASN A 637 -13.41 -25.49 -4.14
C ASN A 637 -14.09 -24.30 -4.82
N GLU A 638 -13.50 -23.86 -5.93
CA GLU A 638 -13.93 -22.69 -6.70
C GLU A 638 -15.32 -22.89 -7.31
N ASP A 639 -15.55 -24.02 -7.99
CA ASP A 639 -16.82 -24.32 -8.69
C ASP A 639 -18.05 -24.26 -7.78
N LYS A 640 -17.91 -24.73 -6.52
CA LYS A 640 -18.98 -24.76 -5.53
C LYS A 640 -18.93 -23.58 -4.57
N LEU A 641 -17.88 -22.76 -4.61
CA LEU A 641 -17.56 -21.70 -3.64
C LEU A 641 -17.63 -22.21 -2.19
N THR A 642 -16.97 -23.33 -1.90
CA THR A 642 -16.94 -23.92 -0.55
C THR A 642 -15.52 -24.00 0.00
N VAL A 643 -15.38 -23.77 1.31
CA VAL A 643 -14.12 -23.86 2.05
C VAL A 643 -14.25 -24.89 3.15
N GLN A 644 -13.27 -25.78 3.25
CA GLN A 644 -13.10 -26.78 4.29
C GLN A 644 -11.75 -26.54 4.99
N PHE A 645 -11.72 -26.58 6.32
CA PHE A 645 -10.48 -26.51 7.10
C PHE A 645 -10.65 -27.16 8.47
N ARG A 646 -9.55 -27.62 9.05
CA ARG A 646 -9.47 -28.06 10.44
C ARG A 646 -8.96 -26.92 11.31
N THR A 647 -9.52 -26.75 12.51
CA THR A 647 -9.02 -25.79 13.49
C THR A 647 -8.85 -26.40 14.88
N GLY A 648 -7.78 -25.97 15.55
CA GLY A 648 -7.51 -26.31 16.94
C GLY A 648 -8.12 -25.36 17.96
N VAL A 649 -8.82 -24.30 17.53
CA VAL A 649 -9.54 -23.36 18.41
C VAL A 649 -10.91 -23.02 17.84
N LEU A 650 -11.90 -22.84 18.72
CA LEU A 650 -13.21 -22.32 18.37
C LEU A 650 -13.29 -20.85 18.85
N TRP A 651 -12.80 -19.97 17.96
CA TRP A 651 -12.73 -18.51 18.08
C TRP A 651 -13.49 -17.87 16.90
N PRO A 652 -13.82 -16.56 16.94
CA PRO A 652 -14.48 -15.88 15.83
C PRO A 652 -13.65 -15.99 14.54
N ILE A 653 -14.32 -16.32 13.43
CA ILE A 653 -13.71 -16.63 12.14
C ILE A 653 -14.06 -15.55 11.13
N GLY A 654 -13.04 -15.03 10.45
CA GLY A 654 -13.13 -14.03 9.39
C GLY A 654 -12.60 -14.60 8.07
N ILE A 655 -13.26 -14.25 6.97
CA ILE A 655 -12.87 -14.67 5.62
C ILE A 655 -12.16 -13.47 4.96
N ALA A 656 -10.84 -13.56 4.81
CA ALA A 656 -10.00 -12.46 4.37
C ALA A 656 -9.74 -12.52 2.86
N THR A 657 -10.12 -11.46 2.14
CA THR A 657 -9.85 -11.24 0.72
C THR A 657 -8.70 -10.24 0.52
N LEU A 658 -7.97 -10.33 -0.60
CA LEU A 658 -6.97 -9.33 -0.94
C LEU A 658 -7.64 -7.99 -1.26
N ARG A 659 -7.14 -6.89 -0.69
CA ARG A 659 -7.72 -5.54 -0.89
C ARG A 659 -7.45 -4.93 -2.25
N TYR A 660 -6.51 -5.48 -3.01
CA TYR A 660 -5.99 -4.85 -4.23
C TYR A 660 -5.91 -5.83 -5.41
N SER A 661 -6.71 -6.90 -5.40
CA SER A 661 -6.75 -7.93 -6.46
C SER A 661 -7.07 -7.39 -7.87
N ASN A 662 -7.65 -6.19 -7.97
CA ASN A 662 -7.93 -5.51 -9.23
C ASN A 662 -6.87 -4.45 -9.62
N LEU A 663 -5.77 -4.32 -8.86
CA LEU A 663 -4.68 -3.38 -9.11
C LEU A 663 -3.38 -4.10 -9.50
N PRO A 664 -2.52 -3.52 -10.37
CA PRO A 664 -2.72 -2.27 -11.09
C PRO A 664 -3.82 -2.36 -12.16
N PHE A 665 -4.34 -1.21 -12.59
CA PHE A 665 -5.34 -1.14 -13.64
C PHE A 665 -4.70 -1.47 -15.00
N GLN A 666 -5.32 -2.37 -15.77
CA GLN A 666 -4.94 -2.68 -17.15
C GLN A 666 -5.39 -1.59 -18.15
N GLY A 667 -6.30 -0.70 -17.72
CA GLY A 667 -6.70 0.47 -18.51
C GLY A 667 -7.95 1.17 -17.97
N TRP A 668 -8.20 2.39 -18.46
CA TRP A 668 -9.39 3.18 -18.13
C TRP A 668 -9.82 4.13 -19.26
N ASP A 669 -11.10 4.50 -19.26
CA ASP A 669 -11.79 5.35 -20.24
C ASP A 669 -12.82 6.24 -19.52
N ILE A 670 -12.75 7.57 -19.72
CA ILE A 670 -13.63 8.57 -19.09
C ILE A 670 -14.26 9.43 -20.18
N ARG A 671 -15.51 9.13 -20.53
CA ARG A 671 -16.20 9.74 -21.67
C ARG A 671 -17.55 10.38 -21.31
N PRO A 672 -17.99 11.40 -22.07
CA PRO A 672 -19.36 11.89 -22.01
C PRO A 672 -20.36 10.74 -22.24
N ASP A 673 -21.41 10.70 -21.41
CA ASP A 673 -22.57 9.85 -21.66
C ASP A 673 -23.37 10.38 -22.87
N PRO A 674 -23.66 9.55 -23.91
CA PRO A 674 -24.48 9.97 -25.04
C PRO A 674 -25.98 9.99 -24.73
N GLU A 675 -26.46 9.18 -23.78
CA GLU A 675 -27.88 9.03 -23.44
C GLU A 675 -28.33 10.04 -22.37
N SER A 676 -27.45 10.34 -21.41
CA SER A 676 -27.73 11.26 -20.31
C SER A 676 -26.77 12.45 -20.24
N LYS A 677 -27.03 13.41 -19.34
CA LYS A 677 -26.12 14.52 -19.04
C LYS A 677 -25.00 14.15 -18.05
N GLY A 678 -24.73 12.85 -17.88
CA GLY A 678 -23.69 12.31 -17.00
C GLY A 678 -22.33 12.10 -17.65
N VAL A 679 -21.46 11.36 -16.96
CA VAL A 679 -20.11 10.95 -17.42
C VAL A 679 -19.96 9.47 -17.13
N ILE A 680 -19.48 8.71 -18.12
CA ILE A 680 -19.17 7.29 -17.98
C ILE A 680 -17.70 7.15 -17.60
N ILE A 681 -17.42 6.42 -16.53
CA ILE A 681 -16.07 6.05 -16.10
C ILE A 681 -15.99 4.51 -16.20
N THR A 682 -15.07 4.02 -17.00
CA THR A 682 -14.80 2.59 -17.18
C THR A 682 -13.38 2.31 -16.71
N VAL A 683 -13.20 1.28 -15.85
CA VAL A 683 -11.88 0.87 -15.36
C VAL A 683 -11.77 -0.65 -15.47
N THR A 684 -10.71 -1.10 -16.12
CA THR A 684 -10.32 -2.51 -16.25
C THR A 684 -9.25 -2.79 -15.20
N GLY A 685 -9.63 -3.54 -14.16
CA GLY A 685 -8.67 -4.11 -13.21
C GLY A 685 -8.09 -5.42 -13.73
N VAL A 686 -7.28 -6.09 -12.91
CA VAL A 686 -6.66 -7.39 -13.27
C VAL A 686 -7.71 -8.49 -13.50
N CYS A 687 -8.71 -8.60 -12.63
CA CYS A 687 -9.74 -9.65 -12.70
C CYS A 687 -11.05 -9.17 -13.34
N VAL A 688 -11.48 -7.94 -13.03
CA VAL A 688 -12.84 -7.44 -13.30
C VAL A 688 -12.79 -6.10 -14.04
N THR A 689 -13.75 -5.84 -14.94
CA THR A 689 -13.96 -4.50 -15.52
C THR A 689 -15.25 -3.89 -15.01
N VAL A 690 -15.18 -2.67 -14.46
CA VAL A 690 -16.34 -1.98 -13.87
C VAL A 690 -16.67 -0.71 -14.66
N THR A 691 -17.96 -0.46 -14.86
CA THR A 691 -18.48 0.76 -15.50
C THR A 691 -19.42 1.51 -14.56
N TRP A 692 -19.06 2.75 -14.22
CA TRP A 692 -19.90 3.68 -13.45
C TRP A 692 -20.41 4.82 -14.33
N VAL A 693 -21.55 5.40 -13.95
CA VAL A 693 -22.08 6.64 -14.54
C VAL A 693 -22.30 7.67 -13.44
N CYS A 694 -21.62 8.80 -13.53
CA CYS A 694 -21.78 9.96 -12.65
C CYS A 694 -22.89 10.86 -13.19
N ILE A 695 -23.95 11.12 -12.39
CA ILE A 695 -25.08 11.97 -12.76
C ILE A 695 -25.47 12.86 -11.58
N GLY A 696 -25.40 14.18 -11.75
CA GLY A 696 -25.77 15.12 -10.70
C GLY A 696 -24.87 14.98 -9.48
N ASN A 697 -25.44 14.68 -8.31
CA ASN A 697 -24.72 14.40 -7.05
C ASN A 697 -24.64 12.88 -6.75
N SER A 698 -24.69 12.02 -7.78
CA SER A 698 -24.79 10.57 -7.59
C SER A 698 -23.95 9.78 -8.59
N VAL A 699 -23.42 8.65 -8.13
CA VAL A 699 -22.80 7.62 -8.97
C VAL A 699 -23.74 6.42 -9.05
N ARG A 700 -23.83 5.82 -10.24
CA ARG A 700 -24.58 4.59 -10.53
C ARG A 700 -23.62 3.55 -11.08
N LEU A 701 -23.72 2.32 -10.59
CA LEU A 701 -23.03 1.16 -11.17
C LEU A 701 -23.83 0.71 -12.40
N LYS A 702 -23.27 0.76 -13.62
CA LYS A 702 -24.00 0.38 -14.85
C LYS A 702 -23.89 -1.12 -15.12
N TRP A 703 -22.68 -1.66 -15.00
CA TRP A 703 -22.34 -3.05 -15.29
C TRP A 703 -20.97 -3.40 -14.70
N ILE A 704 -20.73 -4.69 -14.42
CA ILE A 704 -19.38 -5.23 -14.25
C ILE A 704 -19.22 -6.48 -15.13
N ALA A 705 -18.13 -6.53 -15.89
CA ALA A 705 -17.74 -7.68 -16.71
C ALA A 705 -16.73 -8.55 -15.96
N ASN A 706 -16.77 -9.86 -16.23
CA ASN A 706 -15.90 -10.89 -15.64
C ASN A 706 -16.06 -11.07 -14.10
N ALA A 707 -17.23 -10.74 -13.54
CA ALA A 707 -17.55 -11.09 -12.15
C ALA A 707 -17.65 -12.61 -11.96
N THR A 708 -17.00 -13.14 -10.92
CA THR A 708 -17.05 -14.57 -10.56
C THR A 708 -18.36 -14.99 -9.88
N THR A 709 -19.12 -14.03 -9.32
CA THR A 709 -20.36 -14.29 -8.57
C THR A 709 -21.51 -13.37 -8.98
N SER A 710 -22.70 -13.58 -8.41
CA SER A 710 -23.88 -12.72 -8.61
C SER A 710 -23.85 -11.40 -7.82
N ALA A 711 -22.74 -11.08 -7.14
CA ALA A 711 -22.52 -9.87 -6.36
C ALA A 711 -22.90 -8.57 -7.10
N LEU A 712 -23.25 -7.55 -6.32
CA LEU A 712 -23.54 -6.18 -6.76
C LEU A 712 -24.70 -5.98 -7.77
N LYS A 713 -25.31 -7.04 -8.32
CA LYS A 713 -26.44 -6.96 -9.28
C LYS A 713 -27.62 -6.12 -8.76
N GLU A 714 -27.91 -6.20 -7.46
CA GLU A 714 -28.95 -5.37 -6.83
C GLU A 714 -28.65 -3.87 -6.88
N HIS A 715 -27.38 -3.48 -6.86
CA HIS A 715 -26.97 -2.08 -6.82
C HIS A 715 -26.88 -1.45 -8.22
N TYR A 716 -27.11 -2.22 -9.29
CA TYR A 716 -27.09 -1.73 -10.66
C TYR A 716 -28.13 -0.63 -10.88
N ASN A 717 -27.70 0.45 -11.54
CA ASN A 717 -28.45 1.68 -11.85
C ASN A 717 -29.04 2.46 -10.65
N ARG A 718 -28.98 1.94 -9.40
CA ARG A 718 -29.38 2.65 -8.19
C ARG A 718 -28.40 3.83 -7.92
N PRO A 719 -28.89 5.04 -7.56
CA PRO A 719 -28.03 6.20 -7.30
C PRO A 719 -27.48 6.21 -5.86
N TYR A 720 -26.17 6.33 -5.71
CA TYR A 720 -25.49 6.45 -4.41
C TYR A 720 -24.57 7.68 -4.35
N SER A 721 -24.18 8.10 -3.14
CA SER A 721 -23.01 8.97 -2.97
C SER A 721 -21.73 8.20 -3.32
N VAL A 722 -20.65 8.92 -3.66
CA VAL A 722 -19.35 8.28 -3.98
C VAL A 722 -18.89 7.41 -2.80
N LYS A 723 -18.92 7.95 -1.57
CA LYS A 723 -18.55 7.22 -0.34
C LYS A 723 -19.37 5.95 -0.10
N ARG A 724 -20.69 5.96 -0.33
CA ARG A 724 -21.53 4.75 -0.17
C ARG A 724 -21.30 3.74 -1.30
N MET A 725 -21.02 4.17 -2.53
CA MET A 725 -20.59 3.28 -3.61
C MET A 725 -19.26 2.59 -3.27
N LEU A 726 -18.27 3.34 -2.77
CA LEU A 726 -17.00 2.80 -2.26
C LEU A 726 -17.23 1.69 -1.22
N GLN A 727 -18.08 1.95 -0.24
CA GLN A 727 -18.39 0.97 0.82
C GLN A 727 -19.04 -0.29 0.27
N ILE A 728 -20.12 -0.16 -0.52
CA ILE A 728 -20.85 -1.29 -1.13
C ILE A 728 -19.90 -2.17 -1.96
N MET A 729 -19.01 -1.56 -2.74
CA MET A 729 -18.03 -2.30 -3.53
C MET A 729 -16.95 -2.97 -2.67
N ARG A 730 -16.49 -2.32 -1.60
CA ARG A 730 -15.54 -2.87 -0.63
C ARG A 730 -16.11 -4.05 0.17
N GLU A 731 -17.41 -4.02 0.50
CA GLU A 731 -18.13 -5.12 1.16
C GLU A 731 -18.22 -6.36 0.26
N ALA A 732 -18.40 -6.15 -1.06
CA ALA A 732 -18.43 -7.21 -2.08
C ALA A 732 -17.04 -7.69 -2.57
N ALA A 733 -15.95 -7.32 -1.89
CA ALA A 733 -14.54 -7.56 -2.29
C ALA A 733 -14.14 -6.97 -3.66
N CYS A 734 -14.85 -5.95 -4.14
CA CYS A 734 -14.59 -5.23 -5.39
C CYS A 734 -13.87 -3.89 -5.13
N ASP A 735 -12.76 -3.91 -4.37
CA ASP A 735 -12.07 -2.69 -3.96
C ASP A 735 -11.19 -2.14 -5.10
N PHE A 736 -11.73 -1.17 -5.85
CA PHE A 736 -11.04 -0.40 -6.91
C PHE A 736 -10.40 0.89 -6.36
N PHE A 737 -10.39 1.07 -5.03
CA PHE A 737 -10.16 2.37 -4.40
C PHE A 737 -8.94 2.30 -3.47
N PRO A 738 -7.70 2.43 -4.00
CA PRO A 738 -6.49 2.29 -3.20
C PRO A 738 -6.37 3.37 -2.13
N ASP A 739 -6.08 2.97 -0.89
CA ASP A 739 -5.65 3.90 0.17
C ASP A 739 -4.21 4.42 -0.13
N PHE A 740 -3.69 5.39 0.63
CA PHE A 740 -2.37 6.00 0.33
C PHE A 740 -1.15 5.13 0.63
N ASP A 741 -1.34 4.00 1.30
CA ASP A 741 -0.37 2.93 1.52
C ASP A 741 -0.48 1.79 0.49
N GLY A 742 -1.47 1.83 -0.42
CA GLY A 742 -1.65 0.82 -1.47
C GLY A 742 -0.41 0.61 -2.36
N TYR A 743 0.41 1.65 -2.55
CA TYR A 743 1.71 1.55 -3.25
C TYR A 743 2.74 0.63 -2.57
N SER A 744 2.55 0.30 -1.29
CA SER A 744 3.38 -0.68 -0.56
C SER A 744 2.82 -2.11 -0.63
N HIS A 745 1.70 -2.30 -1.36
CA HIS A 745 0.96 -3.56 -1.47
C HIS A 745 0.60 -3.92 -2.93
N VAL A 746 0.91 -3.05 -3.90
CA VAL A 746 0.65 -3.24 -5.34
C VAL A 746 1.94 -3.03 -6.12
N GLU A 747 2.46 -4.13 -6.69
CA GLU A 747 3.59 -4.11 -7.61
C GLU A 747 3.20 -3.46 -8.95
N GLY A 748 4.17 -2.83 -9.63
CA GLY A 748 3.92 -2.08 -10.86
C GLY A 748 3.20 -0.73 -10.67
N SER A 749 2.81 -0.34 -9.45
CA SER A 749 2.22 0.98 -9.19
C SER A 749 3.25 2.11 -9.38
N CYS A 750 2.81 3.24 -9.96
CA CYS A 750 3.66 4.38 -10.28
C CYS A 750 3.13 5.63 -9.55
N PRO A 751 3.47 5.82 -8.27
CA PRO A 751 2.95 6.93 -7.47
C PRO A 751 3.26 8.28 -8.11
N LYS A 752 2.30 9.19 -8.06
CA LYS A 752 2.44 10.55 -8.59
C LYS A 752 2.48 11.61 -7.47
N GLU A 753 2.99 12.79 -7.82
CA GLU A 753 2.92 14.00 -6.98
C GLU A 753 1.45 14.36 -6.71
N TRP A 754 0.96 14.03 -5.51
CA TRP A 754 -0.47 14.04 -5.17
C TRP A 754 -1.18 15.36 -5.49
N VAL A 755 -0.51 16.49 -5.25
CA VAL A 755 -1.08 17.82 -5.50
C VAL A 755 -1.34 18.04 -7.00
N SER A 756 -0.45 17.55 -7.86
CA SER A 756 -0.60 17.58 -9.32
C SER A 756 -1.64 16.57 -9.81
N GLU A 757 -1.67 15.38 -9.23
CA GLU A 757 -2.65 14.33 -9.54
C GLU A 757 -4.09 14.80 -9.21
N ARG A 758 -4.31 15.32 -7.99
CA ARG A 758 -5.60 15.88 -7.56
C ARG A 758 -6.04 17.05 -8.43
N HIS A 759 -5.16 18.01 -8.75
CA HIS A 759 -5.50 19.14 -9.62
C HIS A 759 -5.83 18.68 -11.05
N ASN A 760 -5.11 17.70 -11.57
CA ASN A 760 -5.40 17.08 -12.86
C ASN A 760 -6.78 16.40 -12.88
N TYR A 761 -7.15 15.65 -11.83
CA TYR A 761 -8.50 15.07 -11.73
C TYR A 761 -9.61 16.10 -11.68
N HIS A 762 -9.40 17.24 -11.01
CA HIS A 762 -10.42 18.30 -11.00
C HIS A 762 -10.56 18.97 -12.37
N ALA A 763 -9.44 19.21 -13.07
CA ALA A 763 -9.45 19.66 -14.45
C ALA A 763 -10.15 18.65 -15.39
N MET A 764 -9.82 17.36 -15.29
CA MET A 764 -10.51 16.28 -16.03
C MET A 764 -12.01 16.27 -15.72
N ALA A 765 -12.43 16.48 -14.47
CA ALA A 765 -13.83 16.53 -14.10
C ALA A 765 -14.59 17.71 -14.76
N PHE A 766 -13.97 18.89 -14.89
CA PHE A 766 -14.52 20.01 -15.68
C PHE A 766 -14.60 19.70 -17.19
N LEU A 767 -13.66 18.91 -17.73
CA LEU A 767 -13.56 18.59 -19.16
C LEU A 767 -14.33 17.33 -19.59
N SER A 768 -14.71 16.48 -18.64
CA SER A 768 -15.33 15.15 -18.80
C SER A 768 -16.60 15.05 -19.68
N ARG A 769 -17.24 16.18 -19.96
CA ARG A 769 -18.42 16.28 -20.85
C ARG A 769 -18.12 16.78 -22.27
N ALA A 770 -16.89 17.24 -22.51
CA ALA A 770 -16.39 17.74 -23.80
C ALA A 770 -15.24 16.89 -24.37
N TYR A 771 -14.54 16.13 -23.53
CA TYR A 771 -13.39 15.29 -23.89
C TYR A 771 -13.59 13.84 -23.45
N ASN A 772 -13.00 12.90 -24.20
CA ASN A 772 -12.72 11.56 -23.68
C ASN A 772 -11.25 11.50 -23.25
N PHE A 773 -11.00 10.95 -22.06
CA PHE A 773 -9.67 10.66 -21.54
C PHE A 773 -9.46 9.14 -21.44
N GLN A 774 -8.30 8.67 -21.86
CA GLN A 774 -7.90 7.26 -21.73
C GLN A 774 -6.49 7.14 -21.15
N TRP A 775 -6.19 5.98 -20.58
CA TRP A 775 -4.85 5.61 -20.13
C TRP A 775 -3.81 5.63 -21.28
N SER A 776 -2.52 5.57 -20.93
CA SER A 776 -1.41 5.47 -21.89
C SER A 776 -0.31 4.59 -21.30
N ARG A 777 0.24 3.68 -22.12
CA ARG A 777 1.31 2.73 -21.74
C ARG A 777 2.61 3.39 -21.27
N TRP A 778 2.76 4.69 -21.54
CA TRP A 778 3.92 5.48 -21.12
C TRP A 778 3.82 5.96 -19.66
N ASN A 779 2.62 5.98 -19.04
CA ASN A 779 2.41 6.58 -17.72
C ASN A 779 3.19 5.89 -16.58
N ALA A 780 3.20 4.55 -16.57
CA ALA A 780 3.96 3.76 -15.60
C ALA A 780 5.47 4.05 -15.64
N ALA A 781 6.03 4.23 -16.84
CA ALA A 781 7.45 4.57 -17.03
C ALA A 781 7.77 6.06 -16.80
N ALA A 782 6.77 6.92 -16.60
CA ALA A 782 6.98 8.37 -16.56
C ALA A 782 7.58 8.91 -15.25
N GLY A 783 7.55 8.12 -14.16
CA GLY A 783 8.03 8.54 -12.84
C GLY A 783 7.10 9.50 -12.08
N TYR A 784 7.57 10.02 -10.94
CA TYR A 784 6.73 10.64 -9.90
C TYR A 784 6.03 11.94 -10.30
N ARG A 785 6.65 12.79 -11.14
CA ARG A 785 6.10 14.12 -11.50
C ARG A 785 5.44 14.21 -12.86
N ASN A 786 5.38 13.11 -13.61
CA ASN A 786 4.87 13.09 -14.97
C ASN A 786 3.62 12.22 -15.04
N ILE A 787 2.50 12.82 -15.45
CA ILE A 787 1.26 12.12 -15.79
C ILE A 787 1.14 12.14 -17.31
N ILE A 788 0.94 10.96 -17.92
CA ILE A 788 0.74 10.80 -19.36
C ILE A 788 -0.61 10.13 -19.57
N MET A 789 -1.45 10.74 -20.41
CA MET A 789 -2.75 10.17 -20.76
C MET A 789 -3.14 10.55 -22.18
N GLN A 790 -4.04 9.78 -22.79
CA GLN A 790 -4.61 10.10 -24.08
C GLN A 790 -5.82 11.02 -23.91
N ILE A 791 -5.94 12.03 -24.77
CA ILE A 791 -7.06 12.96 -24.82
C ILE A 791 -7.62 13.03 -26.24
N ARG A 792 -8.94 13.08 -26.40
CA ARG A 792 -9.61 13.51 -27.64
C ARG A 792 -10.82 14.36 -27.33
N GLU A 793 -11.14 15.30 -28.20
CA GLU A 793 -12.41 16.03 -28.12
C GLU A 793 -13.57 15.10 -28.51
N ALA A 794 -14.67 15.18 -27.75
CA ALA A 794 -15.83 14.29 -27.81
C ALA A 794 -17.15 15.09 -27.88
N VAL A 795 -17.10 16.24 -28.55
CA VAL A 795 -18.26 17.14 -28.73
C VAL A 795 -19.12 16.73 -29.94
N ASP A 796 -18.51 16.38 -31.07
CA ASP A 796 -19.23 15.87 -32.26
C ASP A 796 -19.37 14.34 -32.20
N THR A 797 -20.58 13.85 -31.94
CA THR A 797 -20.91 12.42 -31.92
C THR A 797 -20.90 11.75 -33.30
N LYS A 798 -20.72 12.51 -34.40
CA LYS A 798 -20.65 12.01 -35.78
C LYS A 798 -19.23 11.97 -36.34
N ARG A 799 -18.26 12.64 -35.71
CA ARG A 799 -16.85 12.71 -36.14
C ARG A 799 -15.93 12.68 -34.92
N GLU A 800 -15.58 11.49 -34.46
CA GLU A 800 -14.63 11.36 -33.35
C GLU A 800 -13.25 11.89 -33.73
N ALA A 801 -12.68 12.76 -32.88
CA ALA A 801 -11.31 13.21 -33.04
C ALA A 801 -10.32 12.07 -32.74
N LYS A 802 -9.15 12.10 -33.38
CA LYS A 802 -8.05 11.18 -33.06
C LYS A 802 -7.50 11.48 -31.66
N PHE A 803 -7.16 10.46 -30.90
CA PHE A 803 -6.45 10.62 -29.64
C PHE A 803 -5.08 11.27 -29.84
N GLN A 804 -4.74 12.18 -28.94
CA GLN A 804 -3.46 12.87 -28.82
C GLN A 804 -2.85 12.54 -27.45
N LEU A 805 -1.52 12.47 -27.34
CA LEU A 805 -0.86 12.31 -26.05
C LEU A 805 -0.80 13.65 -25.31
N LEU A 806 -1.31 13.65 -24.08
CA LEU A 806 -1.25 14.77 -23.15
C LEU A 806 -0.22 14.44 -22.06
N TYR A 807 0.72 15.38 -21.85
CA TYR A 807 1.74 15.35 -20.82
C TYR A 807 1.44 16.44 -19.78
N VAL A 808 1.26 16.04 -18.52
CA VAL A 808 0.95 16.93 -17.40
C VAL A 808 2.00 16.76 -16.31
N THR A 809 2.43 17.89 -15.74
CA THR A 809 3.36 17.99 -14.61
C THR A 809 2.80 19.01 -13.61
N PRO A 810 3.36 19.15 -12.39
CA PRO A 810 2.94 20.21 -11.47
C PRO A 810 3.08 21.63 -12.03
N GLN A 811 3.91 21.81 -13.07
CA GLN A 811 4.37 23.10 -13.57
C GLN A 811 3.73 23.50 -14.91
N ARG A 812 3.22 22.54 -15.70
CA ARG A 812 2.58 22.75 -17.02
C ARG A 812 1.76 21.56 -17.51
N ALA A 813 0.85 21.80 -18.45
CA ALA A 813 0.25 20.79 -19.32
C ALA A 813 0.56 21.08 -20.80
N THR A 814 0.87 20.06 -21.60
CA THR A 814 1.18 20.18 -23.03
C THR A 814 0.73 18.96 -23.82
N ILE A 815 0.19 19.15 -25.02
CA ILE A 815 -0.02 18.05 -25.97
C ILE A 815 1.31 17.76 -26.69
N LEU A 816 1.69 16.48 -26.75
CA LEU A 816 2.93 16.01 -27.35
C LEU A 816 2.82 15.89 -28.88
N LYS A 817 3.98 15.87 -29.56
CA LYS A 817 4.07 15.47 -30.98
C LYS A 817 3.94 13.94 -31.17
N ALA A 818 4.24 13.16 -30.15
CA ALA A 818 4.11 11.71 -30.15
C ALA A 818 2.63 11.26 -30.07
N ASN A 819 2.37 10.00 -30.43
CA ASN A 819 1.08 9.34 -30.23
C ASN A 819 1.30 7.97 -29.56
N GLU A 820 0.23 7.31 -29.13
CA GLU A 820 0.34 6.01 -28.43
C GLU A 820 1.08 4.93 -29.24
N MET A 821 1.13 5.06 -30.57
CA MET A 821 1.73 4.11 -31.52
C MET A 821 3.20 4.42 -31.88
N THR A 822 3.82 5.49 -31.39
CA THR A 822 5.26 5.71 -31.67
C THR A 822 6.13 4.66 -30.98
N GLN A 823 7.25 4.29 -31.61
CA GLN A 823 8.18 3.31 -31.03
C GLN A 823 8.92 3.90 -29.82
N ASP A 824 9.44 5.12 -29.98
CA ASP A 824 10.08 5.88 -28.91
C ASP A 824 9.11 6.88 -28.25
N PHE A 825 9.31 7.13 -26.95
CA PHE A 825 8.63 8.19 -26.22
C PHE A 825 9.40 9.52 -26.34
N ASN A 826 8.70 10.59 -26.69
CA ASN A 826 9.29 11.93 -26.85
C ASN A 826 8.42 12.99 -26.18
N THR A 827 8.99 13.72 -25.21
CA THR A 827 8.35 14.77 -24.41
C THR A 827 8.27 16.14 -25.12
N GLN A 828 8.69 16.23 -26.39
CA GLN A 828 8.58 17.47 -27.17
C GLN A 828 7.10 17.84 -27.42
N PRO A 829 6.69 19.08 -27.08
CA PRO A 829 5.34 19.56 -27.31
C PRO A 829 5.05 19.73 -28.80
N MET A 830 3.77 19.76 -29.15
CA MET A 830 3.34 20.11 -30.50
C MET A 830 3.76 21.55 -30.85
N VAL A 831 4.31 21.73 -32.06
CA VAL A 831 4.86 23.02 -32.53
C VAL A 831 3.75 24.08 -32.58
N GLY A 832 4.03 25.26 -32.02
CA GLY A 832 3.11 26.41 -32.02
C GLY A 832 2.19 26.52 -30.80
N LEU A 833 2.22 25.57 -29.87
CA LEU A 833 1.51 25.72 -28.59
C LEU A 833 2.28 26.67 -27.64
N PRO A 834 1.64 27.71 -27.07
CA PRO A 834 2.20 28.50 -25.98
C PRO A 834 2.19 27.71 -24.65
N PHE A 835 2.80 28.29 -23.62
CA PHE A 835 2.85 27.72 -22.27
C PHE A 835 1.46 27.71 -21.59
N TYR A 836 1.08 26.56 -21.01
CA TYR A 836 -0.14 26.41 -20.22
C TYR A 836 0.17 25.85 -18.83
N PRO A 837 -0.24 26.53 -17.74
CA PRO A 837 -0.04 26.06 -16.37
C PRO A 837 -0.66 24.69 -16.06
N ASP A 838 -1.84 24.40 -16.63
CA ASP A 838 -2.59 23.18 -16.35
C ASP A 838 -3.50 22.75 -17.53
N LEU A 839 -4.16 21.61 -17.37
CA LEU A 839 -5.08 21.05 -18.37
C LEU A 839 -6.34 21.92 -18.60
N PHE A 840 -6.84 22.60 -17.58
CA PHE A 840 -8.03 23.44 -17.70
C PHE A 840 -7.74 24.69 -18.57
N THR A 841 -6.61 25.32 -18.34
CA THR A 841 -6.13 26.49 -19.09
C THR A 841 -5.75 26.14 -20.53
N LEU A 842 -5.17 24.95 -20.76
CA LEU A 842 -4.93 24.39 -22.09
C LEU A 842 -6.24 24.26 -22.89
N ASN A 843 -7.35 23.78 -22.29
CA ASN A 843 -8.65 23.76 -22.99
C ASN A 843 -9.15 25.17 -23.31
N MET A 844 -9.00 26.14 -22.41
CA MET A 844 -9.54 27.50 -22.60
C MET A 844 -8.91 28.26 -23.77
N SER A 845 -7.68 27.90 -24.17
CA SER A 845 -7.00 28.41 -25.36
C SER A 845 -7.23 27.52 -26.59
N TYR A 846 -6.87 26.24 -26.51
CA TYR A 846 -6.74 25.30 -27.64
C TYR A 846 -8.04 24.53 -27.97
N GLY A 847 -8.93 24.31 -27.01
CA GLY A 847 -10.17 23.58 -27.23
C GLY A 847 -11.13 24.29 -28.19
N SER A 848 -12.07 23.57 -28.81
CA SER A 848 -13.04 24.19 -29.70
C SER A 848 -13.96 25.21 -28.99
N VAL A 849 -14.72 25.99 -29.76
CA VAL A 849 -15.72 26.92 -29.20
C VAL A 849 -16.76 26.14 -28.38
N ASP A 850 -17.21 24.99 -28.88
CA ASP A 850 -18.23 24.17 -28.22
C ASP A 850 -17.67 23.34 -27.06
N ALA A 851 -16.41 22.91 -27.11
CA ALA A 851 -15.75 22.29 -25.95
C ALA A 851 -15.66 23.26 -24.78
N ARG A 852 -15.16 24.47 -25.01
CA ARG A 852 -15.09 25.54 -24.00
C ARG A 852 -16.47 25.94 -23.49
N ARG A 853 -17.44 26.12 -24.39
CA ARG A 853 -18.85 26.38 -24.03
C ARG A 853 -19.42 25.25 -23.17
N THR A 854 -19.10 24.00 -23.45
CA THR A 854 -19.53 22.85 -22.65
C THR A 854 -18.90 22.89 -21.25
N THR A 855 -17.59 23.14 -21.15
CA THR A 855 -16.88 23.31 -19.87
C THR A 855 -17.50 24.42 -19.01
N PHE A 856 -17.79 25.60 -19.58
CA PHE A 856 -18.41 26.71 -18.83
C PHE A 856 -19.85 26.41 -18.37
N ASN A 857 -20.58 25.54 -19.06
CA ASN A 857 -21.94 25.14 -18.68
C ASN A 857 -21.99 23.96 -17.69
N MET A 858 -20.83 23.46 -17.22
CA MET A 858 -20.77 22.38 -16.24
C MET A 858 -21.34 22.81 -14.87
N LYS A 859 -22.27 22.01 -14.34
CA LYS A 859 -22.84 22.21 -13.01
C LYS A 859 -21.90 21.63 -11.96
N TYR A 860 -21.59 22.41 -10.91
CA TYR A 860 -20.71 22.00 -9.81
C TYR A 860 -20.98 20.57 -9.33
N ARG A 861 -22.25 20.24 -9.10
CA ARG A 861 -22.75 18.88 -8.78
C ARG A 861 -22.04 17.75 -9.51
N LEU A 862 -22.02 17.81 -10.85
CA LEU A 862 -21.44 16.76 -11.70
C LEU A 862 -19.91 16.77 -11.64
N VAL A 863 -19.29 17.95 -11.74
CA VAL A 863 -17.82 18.10 -11.64
C VAL A 863 -17.33 17.50 -10.32
N GLU A 864 -17.97 17.87 -9.22
CA GLU A 864 -17.61 17.46 -7.86
C GLU A 864 -17.88 15.98 -7.57
N THR A 865 -18.79 15.34 -8.32
CA THR A 865 -19.06 13.89 -8.23
C THR A 865 -18.05 13.09 -9.05
N VAL A 866 -17.71 13.56 -10.25
CA VAL A 866 -16.64 12.95 -11.08
C VAL A 866 -15.28 13.11 -10.40
N PHE A 867 -15.01 14.29 -9.84
CA PHE A 867 -13.76 14.58 -9.14
C PHE A 867 -13.51 13.66 -7.94
N ASP A 868 -14.49 13.50 -7.03
CA ASP A 868 -14.39 12.54 -5.93
C ASP A 868 -14.10 11.13 -6.46
N MET A 869 -14.83 10.67 -7.48
CA MET A 869 -14.67 9.33 -8.02
C MET A 869 -13.24 9.12 -8.56
N LEU A 870 -12.69 10.09 -9.28
CA LEU A 870 -11.30 10.05 -9.76
C LEU A 870 -10.28 10.11 -8.60
N GLN A 871 -10.55 10.92 -7.58
CA GLN A 871 -9.68 11.08 -6.40
C GLN A 871 -9.58 9.79 -5.56
N GLU A 872 -10.67 9.01 -5.47
CA GLU A 872 -10.68 7.72 -4.77
C GLU A 872 -10.12 6.58 -5.66
N LEU A 873 -10.30 6.63 -6.98
CA LEU A 873 -9.77 5.64 -7.94
C LEU A 873 -8.25 5.76 -8.16
N LYS A 874 -7.68 6.99 -8.15
CA LYS A 874 -6.25 7.26 -8.39
C LYS A 874 -5.69 6.67 -9.70
N LEU A 875 -6.47 6.78 -10.77
CA LEU A 875 -6.20 6.21 -12.09
C LEU A 875 -4.77 6.47 -12.61
N SER A 876 -4.27 7.70 -12.53
CA SER A 876 -2.92 8.12 -12.98
C SER A 876 -1.77 7.57 -12.13
N SER A 877 -2.05 7.02 -10.95
CA SER A 877 -1.07 6.45 -10.01
C SER A 877 -0.96 4.92 -10.08
N PHE A 878 -1.97 4.25 -10.65
CA PHE A 878 -2.08 2.78 -10.69
C PHE A 878 -2.30 2.26 -12.14
N CYS A 879 -1.83 2.98 -13.16
CA CYS A 879 -1.80 2.56 -14.58
C CYS A 879 -0.48 2.96 -15.28
#